data_AF-A0A7C7ISC2-F1
#
_entry.id   AF-A0A7C7ISC2-F1
#
_cell.length_a   1.000
_cell.length_b   1.000
_cell.length_c   1.000
_cell.angle_alpha   90.00
_cell.angle_beta   90.00
_cell.angle_gamma   90.00
#
_symmetry.space_group_name_H-M   'P 1'
#
loop_
_entity.id
_entity.type
_entity.pdbx_description
1 polymer ?
#
loop_
_entity_poly.entity_id
_entity_poly.type
_entity_poly.pdbx_seq_one_letter_code
_entity_poly.pdbx_strand_id
1 'polypeptide(L)'
;MESGDLLAERRQRWSNQGFDADAITSHLENVGGNISESVIRLENAMVTALSLRQKVANWPTQWPERDELLEILRDPTNLEVGERKWREVIGKRRPWVFTAKDSQHSWSREGRSNELNEWLERLEAIDESMTPYSNDVISAIENVSTTNHIEEVVSNLEQRQIRRTGILEGMVEHLRQERGWALTALSGNLQERYSEVDRIQEMDTTLGDIEEVVDEVISIFDSDVARNFLDKASLAQKMEDSARLNTIKENAEQTATDYTTRLTDISAWLEKLRARGLHINAPTHPQPSDLLILEERFDDIENKVARLNDSWIKLDSLLTLFPERAGDAIALQGQVERVESIENLLTILETKRDEREQQSRARLNSWRESGFEIEPLVTLLNNRPRTGWLAIDEHAKKIQVCKQILATVESIDVSFDGIDEVDDWRTRITSIDVDSDDYELIQEGVTKRLRRNRWHREKLDTARVTMATLWPAEINPNDLTLSEYEEVIMGLESGESVAKIAFDSTEHRVDRLLSATIAELDMWRQEGWDVSALDELIERDHVELWIQLPNLREAISNHDYLIERLLRLPFERDEKLLREVTENSAQPDQLTRLNDSIPDLAKHLSALPAKKPRNITLFNPSPPQVFAKLHPMKPILQPVAESEKPAKIEVAEPIETLQTDATEVISTPAIVQLDTTLETNDEDSIIPTPNIPTVVWNDGVNDVETPLDSDDSTWGVLRQKIGAPLSAAPRDVRVQRLVRLCELLRPKNGEQSESEVRLLSRLDRVAEQLQHWTIQRLERRHCPVEGNLADTSKRLAEKLDEIPGPGFNLPRGIDDVKLPNVGDIDAITEQVRRLEATAKLPLARMKDVANVNA
;
A
#
# COMPACT_ATOMS: atom_id res chain seq x y z
N MET A 1 -125.03 36.26 -49.76
CA MET A 1 -123.92 37.20 -49.90
C MET A 1 -123.71 38.05 -48.64
N GLU A 2 -124.73 38.33 -47.82
CA GLU A 2 -124.59 39.07 -46.55
C GLU A 2 -123.80 38.35 -45.43
N SER A 3 -123.70 37.02 -45.49
CA SER A 3 -122.98 36.21 -44.48
C SER A 3 -121.45 36.25 -44.60
N GLY A 4 -120.91 36.61 -45.79
CA GLY A 4 -119.46 36.67 -46.03
C GLY A 4 -118.79 37.92 -45.44
N ASP A 5 -119.46 39.07 -45.51
CA ASP A 5 -118.95 40.35 -44.98
C ASP A 5 -118.96 40.39 -43.45
N LEU A 6 -120.00 39.84 -42.81
CA LEU A 6 -120.06 39.73 -41.34
C LEU A 6 -118.97 38.82 -40.77
N LEU A 7 -118.59 37.76 -41.50
CA LEU A 7 -117.47 36.88 -41.13
C LEU A 7 -116.12 37.55 -41.34
N ALA A 8 -115.96 38.42 -42.35
CA ALA A 8 -114.75 39.21 -42.56
C ALA A 8 -114.56 40.28 -41.45
N GLU A 9 -115.62 41.02 -41.09
CA GLU A 9 -115.58 41.97 -39.97
C GLU A 9 -115.31 41.28 -38.62
N ARG A 10 -115.90 40.11 -38.38
CA ARG A 10 -115.64 39.32 -37.16
C ARG A 10 -114.20 38.82 -37.10
N ARG A 11 -113.64 38.35 -38.22
CA ARG A 11 -112.22 37.96 -38.31
C ARG A 11 -111.28 39.12 -38.00
N GLN A 12 -111.57 40.31 -38.51
CA GLN A 12 -110.81 41.52 -38.20
C GLN A 12 -110.86 41.84 -36.70
N ARG A 13 -112.03 41.68 -36.06
CA ARG A 13 -112.19 41.87 -34.61
C ARG A 13 -111.42 40.84 -33.80
N TRP A 14 -111.41 39.56 -34.19
CA TRP A 14 -110.67 38.50 -33.50
C TRP A 14 -109.15 38.68 -33.63
N SER A 15 -108.68 39.07 -34.82
CA SER A 15 -107.27 39.42 -35.03
C SER A 15 -106.84 40.62 -34.18
N ASN A 16 -107.68 41.66 -34.08
CA ASN A 16 -107.44 42.82 -33.20
C ASN A 16 -107.41 42.47 -31.71
N GLN A 17 -108.06 41.37 -31.30
CA GLN A 17 -108.00 40.83 -29.93
C GLN A 17 -106.77 39.94 -29.69
N GLY A 18 -105.89 39.78 -30.70
CA GLY A 18 -104.64 39.05 -30.59
C GLY A 18 -104.80 37.54 -30.68
N PHE A 19 -105.81 37.05 -31.41
CA PHE A 19 -105.97 35.63 -31.77
C PHE A 19 -105.39 35.32 -33.16
N ASP A 20 -104.94 34.09 -33.34
CA ASP A 20 -104.41 33.62 -34.63
C ASP A 20 -105.54 33.47 -35.65
N ALA A 21 -105.59 34.40 -36.61
CA ALA A 21 -106.61 34.44 -37.65
C ALA A 21 -106.52 33.22 -38.59
N ASP A 22 -105.31 32.70 -38.83
CA ASP A 22 -105.07 31.62 -39.80
C ASP A 22 -105.55 30.26 -39.24
N ALA A 23 -105.28 30.01 -37.95
CA ALA A 23 -105.80 28.83 -37.23
C ALA A 23 -107.34 28.81 -37.18
N ILE A 24 -107.97 29.95 -36.92
CA ILE A 24 -109.43 30.09 -36.90
C ILE A 24 -110.03 29.83 -38.28
N THR A 25 -109.41 30.32 -39.35
CA THR A 25 -109.91 30.07 -40.73
C THR A 25 -109.83 28.61 -41.11
N SER A 26 -108.70 27.95 -40.83
CA SER A 26 -108.50 26.53 -41.10
C SER A 26 -109.51 25.65 -40.35
N HIS A 27 -109.85 26.00 -39.10
CA HIS A 27 -110.86 25.27 -38.33
C HIS A 27 -112.28 25.48 -38.88
N LEU A 28 -112.64 26.69 -39.29
CA LEU A 28 -113.96 26.98 -39.87
C LEU A 28 -114.15 26.34 -41.26
N GLU A 29 -113.08 26.22 -42.05
CA GLU A 29 -113.09 25.55 -43.36
C GLU A 29 -113.26 24.03 -43.23
N ASN A 30 -112.64 23.42 -42.22
CA ASN A 30 -112.71 21.97 -41.99
C ASN A 30 -114.07 21.47 -41.45
N VAL A 31 -114.92 22.32 -40.88
CA VAL A 31 -116.15 21.91 -40.17
C VAL A 31 -117.40 21.79 -41.07
N GLY A 32 -117.34 22.22 -42.34
CA GLY A 32 -118.17 21.77 -43.48
C GLY A 32 -119.71 21.83 -43.44
N GLY A 33 -120.37 22.04 -42.30
CA GLY A 33 -121.84 21.86 -42.20
C GLY A 33 -122.59 22.74 -41.20
N ASN A 34 -121.96 23.23 -40.13
CA ASN A 34 -122.61 24.08 -39.12
C ASN A 34 -121.71 25.27 -38.72
N ILE A 35 -121.49 26.19 -39.66
CA ILE A 35 -120.62 27.36 -39.47
C ILE A 35 -121.15 28.28 -38.33
N SER A 36 -122.46 28.39 -38.14
CA SER A 36 -123.03 29.24 -37.08
C SER A 36 -122.81 28.69 -35.67
N GLU A 37 -122.98 27.37 -35.49
CA GLU A 37 -122.76 26.71 -34.19
C GLU A 37 -121.26 26.65 -33.85
N SER A 38 -120.40 26.40 -34.83
CA SER A 38 -118.95 26.42 -34.61
C SER A 38 -118.43 27.84 -34.32
N VAL A 39 -118.99 28.88 -34.95
CA VAL A 39 -118.68 30.28 -34.61
C VAL A 39 -119.12 30.61 -33.18
N ILE A 40 -120.29 30.18 -32.72
CA ILE A 40 -120.72 30.42 -31.32
C ILE A 40 -119.81 29.67 -30.34
N ARG A 41 -119.41 28.43 -30.64
CA ARG A 41 -118.46 27.66 -29.81
C ARG A 41 -117.09 28.32 -29.78
N LEU A 42 -116.61 28.83 -30.91
CA LEU A 42 -115.36 29.61 -30.98
C LEU A 42 -115.46 30.94 -30.23
N GLU A 43 -116.58 31.65 -30.34
CA GLU A 43 -116.80 32.90 -29.60
C GLU A 43 -116.81 32.64 -28.09
N ASN A 44 -117.48 31.58 -27.63
CA ASN A 44 -117.42 31.15 -26.23
C ASN A 44 -116.00 30.73 -25.82
N ALA A 45 -115.29 29.99 -26.67
CA ALA A 45 -113.90 29.58 -26.43
C ALA A 45 -112.92 30.77 -26.41
N MET A 46 -113.17 31.82 -27.20
CA MET A 46 -112.40 33.07 -27.19
C MET A 46 -112.66 33.86 -25.90
N VAL A 47 -113.91 33.92 -25.42
CA VAL A 47 -114.23 34.58 -24.15
C VAL A 47 -113.53 33.88 -22.99
N THR A 48 -113.56 32.55 -22.95
CA THR A 48 -112.85 31.79 -21.92
C THR A 48 -111.33 31.91 -22.07
N ALA A 49 -110.80 31.84 -23.30
CA ALA A 49 -109.37 32.04 -23.58
C ALA A 49 -108.90 33.45 -23.18
N LEU A 50 -109.67 34.51 -23.45
CA LEU A 50 -109.35 35.87 -22.99
C LEU A 50 -109.32 35.95 -21.46
N SER A 51 -110.28 35.32 -20.79
CA SER A 51 -110.32 35.30 -19.33
C SER A 51 -109.13 34.54 -18.72
N LEU A 52 -108.68 33.46 -19.36
CA LEU A 52 -107.50 32.70 -18.97
C LEU A 52 -106.22 33.47 -19.27
N ARG A 53 -106.12 34.10 -20.44
CA ARG A 53 -104.99 34.97 -20.80
C ARG A 53 -104.85 36.12 -19.82
N GLN A 54 -105.94 36.73 -19.37
CA GLN A 54 -105.90 37.79 -18.35
C GLN A 54 -105.36 37.25 -17.02
N LYS A 55 -105.76 36.05 -16.60
CA LYS A 55 -105.25 35.41 -15.38
C LYS A 55 -103.78 35.01 -15.50
N VAL A 56 -103.37 34.45 -16.64
CA VAL A 56 -101.98 34.05 -16.92
C VAL A 56 -101.08 35.28 -17.10
N ALA A 57 -101.59 36.37 -17.65
CA ALA A 57 -100.84 37.62 -17.78
C ALA A 57 -100.41 38.19 -16.42
N ASN A 58 -101.24 37.97 -15.38
CA ASN A 58 -100.95 38.36 -14.00
C ASN A 58 -99.95 37.42 -13.30
N TRP A 59 -99.54 36.32 -13.93
CA TRP A 59 -98.50 35.47 -13.36
C TRP A 59 -97.13 36.15 -13.34
N PRO A 60 -96.25 35.76 -12.40
CA PRO A 60 -94.88 36.22 -12.38
C PRO A 60 -94.19 36.00 -13.73
N THR A 61 -93.42 37.00 -14.18
CA THR A 61 -92.66 36.95 -15.44
C THR A 61 -91.55 35.90 -15.44
N GLN A 62 -91.17 35.39 -14.27
CA GLN A 62 -90.15 34.36 -14.08
C GLN A 62 -90.64 32.95 -14.44
N TRP A 63 -91.95 32.76 -14.63
CA TRP A 63 -92.52 31.46 -14.95
C TRP A 63 -92.44 31.24 -16.47
N PRO A 64 -91.57 30.33 -16.97
CA PRO A 64 -91.46 30.06 -18.40
C PRO A 64 -92.80 29.56 -18.99
N GLU A 65 -93.59 28.86 -18.17
CA GLU A 65 -94.89 28.34 -18.57
C GLU A 65 -95.90 29.46 -18.88
N ARG A 66 -95.66 30.69 -18.42
CA ARG A 66 -96.49 31.87 -18.70
C ARG A 66 -96.52 32.18 -20.19
N ASP A 67 -95.35 32.34 -20.80
CA ASP A 67 -95.26 32.72 -22.21
C ASP A 67 -95.72 31.57 -23.11
N GLU A 68 -95.37 30.33 -22.74
CA GLU A 68 -95.87 29.13 -23.41
C GLU A 68 -97.41 29.03 -23.37
N LEU A 69 -98.04 29.32 -22.22
CA LEU A 69 -99.50 29.30 -22.10
C LEU A 69 -100.16 30.48 -22.80
N LEU A 70 -99.56 31.67 -22.78
CA LEU A 70 -100.08 32.82 -23.52
C LEU A 70 -100.06 32.56 -25.02
N GLU A 71 -99.07 31.84 -25.53
CA GLU A 71 -98.99 31.44 -26.93
C GLU A 71 -100.01 30.36 -27.29
N ILE A 72 -100.15 29.30 -26.48
CA ILE A 72 -101.18 28.26 -26.67
C ILE A 72 -102.59 28.86 -26.69
N LEU A 73 -102.85 29.86 -25.84
CA LEU A 73 -104.16 30.53 -25.75
C LEU A 73 -104.41 31.57 -26.86
N ARG A 74 -103.45 31.84 -27.77
CA ARG A 74 -103.69 32.63 -29.00
C ARG A 74 -104.54 31.87 -30.01
N ASP A 75 -104.51 30.53 -29.95
CA ASP A 75 -105.37 29.68 -30.77
C ASP A 75 -106.59 29.22 -29.95
N PRO A 76 -107.79 29.74 -30.24
CA PRO A 76 -109.01 29.38 -29.49
C PRO A 76 -109.44 27.92 -29.71
N THR A 77 -108.90 27.23 -30.72
CA THR A 77 -109.18 25.80 -30.95
C THR A 77 -108.43 24.90 -29.95
N ASN A 78 -107.33 25.39 -29.39
CA ASN A 78 -106.50 24.68 -28.40
C ASN A 78 -106.87 24.97 -26.94
N LEU A 79 -108.06 25.54 -26.70
CA LEU A 79 -108.52 25.92 -25.36
C LEU A 79 -108.41 24.77 -24.34
N GLU A 80 -108.84 23.55 -24.69
CA GLU A 80 -108.80 22.42 -23.76
C GLU A 80 -107.38 22.01 -23.37
N VAL A 81 -106.41 22.18 -24.28
CA VAL A 81 -104.98 21.94 -24.03
C VAL A 81 -104.43 23.02 -23.13
N GLY A 82 -104.75 24.29 -23.42
CA GLY A 82 -104.38 25.45 -22.60
C GLY A 82 -104.96 25.35 -21.18
N GLU A 83 -106.22 24.94 -21.03
CA GLU A 83 -106.87 24.76 -19.72
C GLU A 83 -106.27 23.61 -18.91
N ARG A 84 -105.92 22.50 -19.55
CA ARG A 84 -105.24 21.38 -18.88
C ARG A 84 -103.86 21.79 -18.39
N LYS A 85 -103.07 22.44 -19.25
CA LYS A 85 -101.73 22.92 -18.88
C LYS A 85 -101.78 24.03 -17.83
N TRP A 86 -102.74 24.95 -17.91
CA TRP A 86 -103.01 25.93 -16.85
C TRP A 86 -103.32 25.23 -15.52
N ARG A 87 -104.17 24.20 -15.55
CA ARG A 87 -104.51 23.42 -14.35
C ARG A 87 -103.32 22.70 -13.76
N GLU A 88 -102.48 22.10 -14.60
CA GLU A 88 -101.26 21.41 -14.20
C GLU A 88 -100.27 22.36 -13.52
N VAL A 89 -99.99 23.52 -14.15
CA VAL A 89 -99.05 24.52 -13.62
C VAL A 89 -99.53 25.09 -12.28
N ILE A 90 -100.81 25.46 -12.19
CA ILE A 90 -101.39 25.96 -10.93
C ILE A 90 -101.46 24.85 -9.88
N GLY A 91 -101.75 23.61 -10.26
CA GLY A 91 -101.84 22.49 -9.31
C GLY A 91 -100.48 22.18 -8.68
N LYS A 92 -99.42 22.34 -9.47
CA LYS A 92 -98.04 22.15 -9.02
C LYS A 92 -97.53 23.33 -8.18
N ARG A 93 -97.77 24.58 -8.61
CA ARG A 93 -97.16 25.77 -8.00
C ARG A 93 -98.03 26.43 -6.92
N ARG A 94 -99.36 26.31 -7.03
CA ARG A 94 -100.35 27.04 -6.22
C ARG A 94 -101.62 26.20 -5.98
N PRO A 95 -101.54 25.03 -5.32
CA PRO A 95 -102.67 24.12 -5.14
C PRO A 95 -103.85 24.74 -4.38
N TRP A 96 -103.60 25.69 -3.47
CA TRP A 96 -104.63 26.42 -2.71
C TRP A 96 -105.57 27.28 -3.58
N VAL A 97 -105.19 27.60 -4.82
CA VAL A 97 -106.04 28.37 -5.74
C VAL A 97 -107.27 27.57 -6.16
N PHE A 98 -107.15 26.25 -6.31
CA PHE A 98 -108.29 25.39 -6.64
C PHE A 98 -109.24 25.24 -5.47
N THR A 99 -108.73 24.96 -4.28
CA THR A 99 -109.57 24.82 -3.09
C THR A 99 -110.25 26.13 -2.69
N ALA A 100 -109.60 27.28 -2.89
CA ALA A 100 -110.22 28.58 -2.70
C ALA A 100 -111.35 28.84 -3.71
N LYS A 101 -111.19 28.42 -4.97
CA LYS A 101 -112.24 28.54 -5.99
C LYS A 101 -113.43 27.63 -5.69
N ASP A 102 -113.18 26.39 -5.28
CA ASP A 102 -114.22 25.41 -4.97
C ASP A 102 -115.02 25.82 -3.71
N SER A 103 -114.34 26.39 -2.71
CA SER A 103 -114.96 26.88 -1.47
C SER A 103 -115.50 28.32 -1.55
N GLN A 104 -115.33 29.03 -2.68
CA GLN A 104 -115.68 30.45 -2.83
C GLN A 104 -117.13 30.78 -2.44
N HIS A 105 -118.07 29.88 -2.76
CA HIS A 105 -119.47 30.04 -2.38
C HIS A 105 -119.70 29.98 -0.87
N SER A 106 -118.94 29.15 -0.15
CA SER A 106 -119.00 29.03 1.31
C SER A 106 -118.45 30.29 1.98
N TRP A 107 -117.30 30.79 1.51
CA TRP A 107 -116.70 32.06 1.95
C TRP A 107 -117.61 33.28 1.72
N SER A 108 -118.32 33.32 0.59
CA SER A 108 -119.28 34.38 0.26
C SER A 108 -120.53 34.36 1.15
N ARG A 109 -121.01 33.17 1.54
CA ARG A 109 -122.14 33.03 2.48
C ARG A 109 -121.80 33.54 3.88
N GLU A 110 -120.55 33.41 4.31
CA GLU A 110 -120.06 33.97 5.57
C GLU A 110 -119.68 35.46 5.49
N GLY A 111 -119.69 36.06 4.28
CA GLY A 111 -119.30 37.45 4.07
C GLY A 111 -117.80 37.71 4.13
N ARG A 112 -116.97 36.66 4.10
CA ARG A 112 -115.51 36.72 4.30
C ARG A 112 -114.70 36.60 2.99
N SER A 113 -115.32 36.88 1.84
CA SER A 113 -114.67 36.77 0.52
C SER A 113 -113.43 37.68 0.38
N ASN A 114 -113.42 38.84 1.05
CA ASN A 114 -112.27 39.74 1.03
C ASN A 114 -111.09 39.14 1.81
N GLU A 115 -111.36 38.52 2.96
CA GLU A 115 -110.33 37.82 3.74
C GLU A 115 -109.69 36.68 2.92
N LEU A 116 -110.49 35.90 2.19
CA LEU A 116 -109.96 34.84 1.31
C LEU A 116 -108.99 35.40 0.25
N ASN A 117 -109.31 36.54 -0.35
CA ASN A 117 -108.43 37.19 -1.32
C ASN A 117 -107.13 37.69 -0.67
N GLU A 118 -107.21 38.29 0.53
CA GLU A 118 -106.02 38.71 1.29
C GLU A 118 -105.10 37.53 1.62
N TRP A 119 -105.66 36.38 2.01
CA TRP A 119 -104.87 35.16 2.23
C TRP A 119 -104.24 34.62 0.93
N LEU A 120 -104.97 34.64 -0.18
CA LEU A 120 -104.45 34.21 -1.47
C LEU A 120 -103.29 35.08 -1.93
N GLU A 121 -103.39 36.40 -1.80
CA GLU A 121 -102.32 37.36 -2.11
C GLU A 121 -101.06 37.07 -1.27
N ARG A 122 -101.23 36.82 0.03
CA ARG A 122 -100.12 36.46 0.93
C ARG A 122 -99.46 35.14 0.54
N LEU A 123 -100.25 34.14 0.15
CA LEU A 123 -99.74 32.85 -0.33
C LEU A 123 -99.04 32.94 -1.69
N GLU A 124 -99.26 33.98 -2.49
CA GLU A 124 -98.52 34.15 -3.76
C GLU A 124 -97.02 34.40 -3.56
N ALA A 125 -96.60 34.87 -2.37
CA ALA A 125 -95.20 35.09 -2.01
C ALA A 125 -94.47 33.80 -1.58
N ILE A 126 -95.20 32.68 -1.45
CA ILE A 126 -94.62 31.39 -1.08
C ILE A 126 -93.89 30.77 -2.28
N ASP A 127 -92.67 30.30 -2.04
CA ASP A 127 -91.84 29.63 -3.04
C ASP A 127 -92.44 28.26 -3.44
N GLU A 128 -92.27 27.85 -4.70
CA GLU A 128 -92.79 26.57 -5.22
C GLU A 128 -92.33 25.36 -4.39
N SER A 129 -91.10 25.39 -3.86
CA SER A 129 -90.54 24.31 -3.04
C SER A 129 -91.26 24.11 -1.70
N MET A 130 -92.09 25.07 -1.28
CA MET A 130 -92.88 25.01 -0.05
C MET A 130 -94.25 24.37 -0.25
N THR A 131 -94.64 24.10 -1.51
CA THR A 131 -95.92 23.49 -1.87
C THR A 131 -96.22 22.17 -1.13
N PRO A 132 -95.25 21.24 -0.96
CA PRO A 132 -95.50 19.99 -0.20
C PRO A 132 -95.93 20.21 1.26
N TYR A 133 -95.68 21.39 1.83
CA TYR A 133 -96.04 21.76 3.20
C TYR A 133 -97.34 22.57 3.30
N SER A 134 -98.05 22.78 2.18
CA SER A 134 -99.26 23.61 2.13
C SER A 134 -100.57 22.89 2.49
N ASN A 135 -100.53 21.58 2.77
CA ASN A 135 -101.74 20.78 3.02
C ASN A 135 -102.63 21.33 4.14
N ASP A 136 -102.03 21.83 5.22
CA ASP A 136 -102.77 22.42 6.33
C ASP A 136 -103.48 23.71 5.89
N VAL A 137 -102.84 24.53 5.06
CA VAL A 137 -103.43 25.75 4.47
C VAL A 137 -104.61 25.37 3.56
N ILE A 138 -104.41 24.35 2.72
CA ILE A 138 -105.43 23.83 1.81
C ILE A 138 -106.66 23.39 2.60
N SER A 139 -106.47 22.62 3.67
CA SER A 139 -107.55 22.15 4.54
C SER A 139 -108.25 23.28 5.31
N ALA A 140 -107.49 24.28 5.76
CA ALA A 140 -108.05 25.43 6.48
C ALA A 140 -108.94 26.32 5.58
N ILE A 141 -108.55 26.49 4.30
CA ILE A 141 -109.33 27.20 3.27
C ILE A 141 -110.60 26.42 2.90
N GLU A 142 -110.50 25.11 2.73
CA GLU A 142 -111.63 24.24 2.37
C GLU A 142 -112.75 24.29 3.43
N ASN A 143 -112.37 24.26 4.71
CA ASN A 143 -113.31 24.24 5.84
C ASN A 143 -113.77 25.61 6.33
N VAL A 144 -113.42 26.70 5.64
CA VAL A 144 -113.72 28.10 6.05
C VAL A 144 -113.38 28.35 7.52
N SER A 145 -112.14 28.01 7.88
CA SER A 145 -111.69 28.06 9.28
C SER A 145 -111.71 29.48 9.86
N THR A 146 -111.64 29.57 11.19
CA THR A 146 -111.52 30.87 11.89
C THR A 146 -110.28 31.63 11.44
N THR A 147 -110.35 32.96 11.45
CA THR A 147 -109.24 33.85 11.03
C THR A 147 -107.94 33.53 11.79
N ASN A 148 -108.04 33.25 13.09
CA ASN A 148 -106.87 32.90 13.91
C ASN A 148 -106.20 31.59 13.48
N HIS A 149 -106.99 30.60 13.07
CA HIS A 149 -106.43 29.31 12.63
C HIS A 149 -105.78 29.41 11.25
N ILE A 150 -106.38 30.16 10.33
CA ILE A 150 -105.78 30.38 9.00
C ILE A 150 -104.48 31.20 9.14
N GLU A 151 -104.47 32.24 9.98
CA GLU A 151 -103.24 32.98 10.30
C GLU A 151 -102.16 32.05 10.88
N GLU A 152 -102.50 31.19 11.83
CA GLU A 152 -101.53 30.25 12.43
C GLU A 152 -100.90 29.35 11.36
N VAL A 153 -101.72 28.75 10.50
CA VAL A 153 -101.25 27.79 9.49
C VAL A 153 -100.45 28.49 8.38
N VAL A 154 -100.90 29.65 7.90
CA VAL A 154 -100.18 30.46 6.90
C VAL A 154 -98.86 30.99 7.49
N SER A 155 -98.89 31.52 8.72
CA SER A 155 -97.69 31.99 9.42
C SER A 155 -96.69 30.84 9.65
N ASN A 156 -97.15 29.64 9.98
CA ASN A 156 -96.27 28.47 10.11
C ASN A 156 -95.55 28.12 8.80
N LEU A 157 -96.24 28.21 7.66
CA LEU A 157 -95.67 27.97 6.33
C LEU A 157 -94.64 29.06 5.97
N GLU A 158 -94.96 30.32 6.19
CA GLU A 158 -94.05 31.46 5.98
C GLU A 158 -92.82 31.40 6.88
N GLN A 159 -93.00 31.13 8.18
CA GLN A 159 -91.89 30.97 9.12
C GLN A 159 -90.99 29.81 8.71
N ARG A 160 -91.53 28.77 8.08
CA ARG A 160 -90.72 27.67 7.54
C ARG A 160 -89.91 28.12 6.33
N GLN A 161 -90.51 28.90 5.42
CA GLN A 161 -89.79 29.51 4.30
C GLN A 161 -88.67 30.43 4.79
N ILE A 162 -88.98 31.38 5.69
CA ILE A 162 -88.02 32.33 6.28
C ILE A 162 -86.86 31.60 6.97
N ARG A 163 -87.15 30.53 7.72
CA ARG A 163 -86.10 29.72 8.37
C ARG A 163 -85.18 29.07 7.34
N ARG A 164 -85.73 28.48 6.27
CA ARG A 164 -84.92 27.84 5.23
C ARG A 164 -84.12 28.87 4.43
N THR A 165 -84.72 30.00 4.04
CA THR A 165 -83.99 31.08 3.35
C THR A 165 -82.85 31.61 4.22
N GLY A 166 -83.08 31.82 5.51
CA GLY A 166 -82.04 32.26 6.45
C GLY A 166 -80.88 31.27 6.60
N ILE A 167 -81.16 29.97 6.65
CA ILE A 167 -80.11 28.92 6.66
C ILE A 167 -79.30 28.97 5.37
N LEU A 168 -79.97 29.04 4.22
CA LEU A 168 -79.30 29.06 2.92
C LEU A 168 -78.44 30.31 2.74
N GLU A 169 -78.92 31.47 3.16
CA GLU A 169 -78.15 32.72 3.16
C GLU A 169 -76.91 32.60 4.06
N GLY A 170 -77.05 31.98 5.24
CA GLY A 170 -75.91 31.70 6.11
C GLY A 170 -74.86 30.78 5.46
N MET A 171 -75.29 29.72 4.77
CA MET A 171 -74.37 28.82 4.04
C MET A 171 -73.67 29.53 2.89
N VAL A 172 -74.41 30.32 2.11
CA VAL A 172 -73.88 31.12 0.99
C VAL A 172 -72.86 32.13 1.50
N GLU A 173 -73.15 32.78 2.63
CA GLU A 173 -72.24 33.75 3.24
C GLU A 173 -70.93 33.09 3.66
N HIS A 174 -71.01 31.94 4.34
CA HIS A 174 -69.84 31.17 4.75
C HIS A 174 -68.97 30.76 3.55
N LEU A 175 -69.59 30.15 2.52
CA LEU A 175 -68.86 29.72 1.32
C LEU A 175 -68.24 30.88 0.55
N ARG A 176 -68.93 32.03 0.47
CA ARG A 176 -68.46 33.19 -0.29
C ARG A 176 -67.39 33.98 0.44
N GLN A 177 -67.62 34.30 1.71
CA GLN A 177 -66.76 35.22 2.46
C GLN A 177 -65.61 34.54 3.17
N GLU A 178 -65.86 33.37 3.79
CA GLU A 178 -64.84 32.68 4.58
C GLU A 178 -64.02 31.73 3.71
N ARG A 179 -64.66 31.03 2.77
CA ARG A 179 -63.97 30.08 1.87
C ARG A 179 -63.58 30.66 0.51
N GLY A 180 -64.28 31.67 0.00
CA GLY A 180 -63.91 32.38 -1.24
C GLY A 180 -64.54 31.86 -2.53
N TRP A 181 -65.65 31.11 -2.46
CA TRP A 181 -66.37 30.60 -3.63
C TRP A 181 -67.17 31.69 -4.36
N ALA A 182 -67.17 31.66 -5.69
CA ALA A 182 -67.86 32.66 -6.51
C ALA A 182 -69.41 32.50 -6.47
N LEU A 183 -69.89 31.25 -6.40
CA LEU A 183 -71.30 30.83 -6.45
C LEU A 183 -72.01 31.34 -7.70
N THR A 184 -71.43 31.08 -8.87
CA THR A 184 -71.87 31.70 -10.15
C THR A 184 -73.25 31.24 -10.61
N ALA A 185 -73.65 30.01 -10.28
CA ALA A 185 -74.92 29.40 -10.72
C ALA A 185 -76.08 29.56 -9.71
N LEU A 186 -75.92 30.34 -8.64
CA LEU A 186 -76.94 30.50 -7.60
C LEU A 186 -78.17 31.26 -8.12
N SER A 187 -79.15 30.53 -8.67
CA SER A 187 -80.38 31.09 -9.23
C SER A 187 -81.53 30.09 -9.09
N GLY A 188 -82.76 30.55 -9.31
CA GLY A 188 -83.94 29.70 -9.29
C GLY A 188 -84.65 29.62 -7.95
N ASN A 189 -85.47 28.56 -7.78
CA ASN A 189 -86.26 28.35 -6.57
C ASN A 189 -85.37 27.96 -5.38
N LEU A 190 -85.95 27.97 -4.17
CA LEU A 190 -85.19 27.67 -2.95
C LEU A 190 -84.51 26.28 -2.99
N GLN A 191 -85.13 25.27 -3.60
CA GLN A 191 -84.58 23.91 -3.69
C GLN A 191 -83.38 23.83 -4.65
N GLU A 192 -83.45 24.50 -5.80
CA GLU A 192 -82.36 24.60 -6.79
C GLU A 192 -81.14 25.30 -6.18
N ARG A 193 -81.38 26.37 -5.40
CA ARG A 193 -80.32 27.06 -4.67
C ARG A 193 -79.66 26.16 -3.63
N TYR A 194 -80.43 25.33 -2.90
CA TYR A 194 -79.85 24.34 -1.99
C TYR A 194 -78.99 23.31 -2.73
N SER A 195 -79.47 22.77 -3.86
CA SER A 195 -78.70 21.79 -4.62
C SER A 195 -77.37 22.36 -5.16
N GLU A 196 -77.36 23.63 -5.52
CA GLU A 196 -76.12 24.28 -5.98
C GLU A 196 -75.15 24.54 -4.81
N VAL A 197 -75.67 24.94 -3.66
CA VAL A 197 -74.87 25.06 -2.43
C VAL A 197 -74.29 23.71 -2.02
N ASP A 198 -75.08 22.64 -2.06
CA ASP A 198 -74.63 21.28 -1.74
C ASP A 198 -73.50 20.83 -2.69
N ARG A 199 -73.65 21.09 -4.00
CA ARG A 199 -72.60 20.81 -5.00
C ARG A 199 -71.29 21.53 -4.67
N ILE A 200 -71.36 22.81 -4.34
CA ILE A 200 -70.17 23.60 -3.97
C ILE A 200 -69.59 23.13 -2.65
N GLN A 201 -70.43 22.71 -1.69
CA GLN A 201 -69.96 22.15 -0.43
C GLN A 201 -69.19 20.83 -0.63
N GLU A 202 -69.65 19.95 -1.52
CA GLU A 202 -68.89 18.75 -1.90
C GLU A 202 -67.52 19.14 -2.49
N MET A 203 -67.47 20.14 -3.37
CA MET A 203 -66.21 20.65 -3.90
C MET A 203 -65.32 21.28 -2.82
N ASP A 204 -65.90 21.97 -1.84
CA ASP A 204 -65.17 22.53 -0.70
C ASP A 204 -64.57 21.44 0.19
N THR A 205 -65.26 20.31 0.38
CA THR A 205 -64.66 19.15 1.06
C THR A 205 -63.46 18.60 0.30
N THR A 206 -63.54 18.50 -1.03
CA THR A 206 -62.38 18.06 -1.83
C THR A 206 -61.22 19.07 -1.78
N LEU A 207 -61.52 20.36 -1.69
CA LEU A 207 -60.51 21.40 -1.53
C LEU A 207 -59.85 21.29 -0.15
N GLY A 208 -60.63 21.05 0.91
CA GLY A 208 -60.12 20.80 2.26
C GLY A 208 -59.18 19.59 2.31
N ASP A 209 -59.56 18.47 1.66
CA ASP A 209 -58.69 17.29 1.57
C ASP A 209 -57.36 17.61 0.86
N ILE A 210 -57.39 18.43 -0.20
CA ILE A 210 -56.17 18.89 -0.90
C ILE A 210 -55.32 19.75 0.03
N GLU A 211 -55.93 20.74 0.70
CA GLU A 211 -55.25 21.63 1.65
C GLU A 211 -54.58 20.82 2.77
N GLU A 212 -55.27 19.84 3.35
CA GLU A 212 -54.75 18.95 4.39
C GLU A 212 -53.53 18.15 3.90
N VAL A 213 -53.64 17.43 2.77
CA VAL A 213 -52.53 16.64 2.22
C VAL A 213 -51.33 17.52 1.87
N VAL A 214 -51.59 18.69 1.31
CA VAL A 214 -50.53 19.61 0.89
C VAL A 214 -49.81 20.22 2.09
N ASP A 215 -50.55 20.70 3.09
CA ASP A 215 -49.97 21.40 4.24
C ASP A 215 -49.33 20.42 5.24
N GLU A 216 -49.97 19.28 5.53
CA GLU A 216 -49.49 18.31 6.51
C GLU A 216 -48.40 17.39 5.99
N VAL A 217 -48.39 17.07 4.70
CA VAL A 217 -47.42 16.12 4.13
C VAL A 217 -46.46 16.85 3.20
N ILE A 218 -46.94 17.36 2.07
CA ILE A 218 -46.08 17.84 0.98
C ILE A 218 -45.22 19.02 1.42
N SER A 219 -45.78 19.97 2.18
CA SER A 219 -45.11 21.19 2.64
C SER A 219 -43.86 20.90 3.50
N ILE A 220 -43.86 19.78 4.25
CA ILE A 220 -42.73 19.39 5.10
C ILE A 220 -41.53 18.91 4.25
N PHE A 221 -41.79 18.33 3.07
CA PHE A 221 -40.75 17.92 2.14
C PHE A 221 -40.32 19.06 1.21
N ASP A 222 -41.29 19.73 0.58
CA ASP A 222 -41.06 20.76 -0.44
C ASP A 222 -42.17 21.84 -0.40
N SER A 223 -41.80 23.03 0.06
CA SER A 223 -42.71 24.17 0.15
C SER A 223 -43.12 24.75 -1.20
N ASP A 224 -42.29 24.60 -2.23
CA ASP A 224 -42.54 25.18 -3.55
C ASP A 224 -43.54 24.31 -4.32
N VAL A 225 -43.40 22.99 -4.24
CA VAL A 225 -44.38 22.04 -4.79
C VAL A 225 -45.73 22.19 -4.09
N ALA A 226 -45.72 22.32 -2.75
CA ALA A 226 -46.93 22.57 -1.98
C ALA A 226 -47.66 23.85 -2.44
N ARG A 227 -46.94 24.97 -2.54
CA ARG A 227 -47.50 26.24 -3.01
C ARG A 227 -48.09 26.14 -4.41
N ASN A 228 -47.43 25.42 -5.33
CA ASN A 228 -47.93 25.18 -6.67
C ASN A 228 -49.26 24.40 -6.70
N PHE A 229 -49.45 23.43 -5.79
CA PHE A 229 -50.72 22.71 -5.68
C PHE A 229 -51.84 23.61 -5.13
N LEU A 230 -51.56 24.41 -4.10
CA LEU A 230 -52.53 25.36 -3.54
C LEU A 230 -52.93 26.43 -4.57
N ASP A 231 -51.99 26.95 -5.35
CA ASP A 231 -52.28 27.93 -6.40
C ASP A 231 -53.20 27.33 -7.48
N LYS A 232 -52.93 26.09 -7.92
CA LYS A 232 -53.79 25.36 -8.86
C LYS A 232 -55.17 25.08 -8.27
N ALA A 233 -55.25 24.70 -7.00
CA ALA A 233 -56.51 24.45 -6.30
C ALA A 233 -57.34 25.74 -6.18
N SER A 234 -56.71 26.87 -5.84
CA SER A 234 -57.38 28.18 -5.78
C SER A 234 -57.93 28.62 -7.14
N LEU A 235 -57.25 28.28 -8.24
CA LEU A 235 -57.74 28.55 -9.59
C LEU A 235 -58.94 27.68 -9.92
N ALA A 236 -58.89 26.38 -9.58
CA ALA A 236 -60.00 25.45 -9.78
C ALA A 236 -61.22 25.82 -8.93
N GLN A 237 -61.01 26.31 -7.71
CA GLN A 237 -62.03 26.86 -6.82
C GLN A 237 -62.75 28.05 -7.48
N LYS A 238 -61.99 29.05 -7.96
CA LYS A 238 -62.56 30.23 -8.64
C LYS A 238 -63.31 29.89 -9.92
N MET A 239 -62.93 28.79 -10.59
CA MET A 239 -63.58 28.29 -11.79
C MET A 239 -64.77 27.35 -11.52
N GLU A 240 -64.98 26.95 -10.26
CA GLU A 240 -66.01 25.96 -9.88
C GLU A 240 -65.92 24.65 -10.69
N ASP A 241 -64.70 24.20 -10.99
CA ASP A 241 -64.41 22.98 -11.76
C ASP A 241 -64.08 21.78 -10.84
N SER A 242 -65.06 20.91 -10.64
CA SER A 242 -64.92 19.71 -9.79
C SER A 242 -63.98 18.65 -10.37
N ALA A 243 -63.93 18.52 -11.69
CA ALA A 243 -63.05 17.55 -12.34
C ALA A 243 -61.59 17.93 -12.11
N ARG A 244 -61.25 19.22 -12.25
CA ARG A 244 -59.90 19.71 -11.94
C ARG A 244 -59.53 19.50 -10.48
N LEU A 245 -60.41 19.81 -9.53
CA LEU A 245 -60.13 19.56 -8.10
C LEU A 245 -59.83 18.08 -7.84
N ASN A 246 -60.64 17.16 -8.37
CA ASN A 246 -60.39 15.73 -8.21
C ASN A 246 -59.05 15.28 -8.80
N THR A 247 -58.67 15.79 -9.99
CA THR A 247 -57.35 15.48 -10.55
C THR A 247 -56.20 16.07 -9.74
N ILE A 248 -56.39 17.25 -9.14
CA ILE A 248 -55.38 17.86 -8.26
C ILE A 248 -55.24 17.04 -6.98
N LYS A 249 -56.35 16.58 -6.40
CA LYS A 249 -56.36 15.69 -5.23
C LYS A 249 -55.60 14.39 -5.49
N GLU A 250 -55.91 13.69 -6.57
CA GLU A 250 -55.24 12.43 -6.92
C GLU A 250 -53.72 12.65 -7.11
N ASN A 251 -53.33 13.73 -7.80
CA ASN A 251 -51.92 14.06 -7.98
C ASN A 251 -51.22 14.43 -6.66
N ALA A 252 -51.90 15.15 -5.75
CA ALA A 252 -51.36 15.50 -4.44
C ALA A 252 -51.16 14.25 -3.58
N GLU A 253 -52.14 13.34 -3.53
CA GLU A 253 -52.03 12.06 -2.81
C GLU A 253 -50.91 11.17 -3.38
N GLN A 254 -50.78 11.09 -4.70
CA GLN A 254 -49.68 10.37 -5.35
C GLN A 254 -48.31 10.99 -5.02
N THR A 255 -48.21 12.32 -5.02
CA THR A 255 -46.96 13.00 -4.69
C THR A 255 -46.59 12.83 -3.21
N ALA A 256 -47.59 12.93 -2.32
CA ALA A 256 -47.42 12.69 -0.89
C ALA A 256 -46.94 11.26 -0.59
N THR A 257 -47.59 10.26 -1.19
CA THR A 257 -47.18 8.85 -1.04
C THR A 257 -45.77 8.63 -1.58
N ASP A 258 -45.44 9.18 -2.75
CA ASP A 258 -44.10 9.08 -3.33
C ASP A 258 -43.00 9.64 -2.41
N TYR A 259 -43.19 10.84 -1.85
CA TYR A 259 -42.25 11.40 -0.87
C TYR A 259 -42.08 10.51 0.37
N THR A 260 -43.17 9.97 0.91
CA THR A 260 -43.08 9.06 2.07
C THR A 260 -42.35 7.77 1.74
N THR A 261 -42.60 7.17 0.56
CA THR A 261 -41.90 5.95 0.13
C THR A 261 -40.41 6.20 -0.09
N ARG A 262 -40.04 7.31 -0.75
CA ARG A 262 -38.63 7.65 -0.99
C ARG A 262 -37.87 7.91 0.32
N LEU A 263 -38.51 8.55 1.31
CA LEU A 263 -37.92 8.70 2.64
C LEU A 263 -37.69 7.35 3.33
N THR A 264 -38.65 6.42 3.22
CA THR A 264 -38.47 5.07 3.78
C THR A 264 -37.32 4.33 3.09
N ASP A 265 -37.21 4.42 1.77
CA ASP A 265 -36.16 3.75 0.99
C ASP A 265 -34.77 4.30 1.32
N ILE A 266 -34.61 5.63 1.39
CA ILE A 266 -33.34 6.26 1.78
C ILE A 266 -32.97 5.92 3.23
N SER A 267 -33.95 5.89 4.14
CA SER A 267 -33.68 5.50 5.53
C SER A 267 -33.17 4.05 5.63
N ALA A 268 -33.80 3.12 4.90
CA ALA A 268 -33.38 1.73 4.85
C ALA A 268 -31.99 1.56 4.20
N TRP A 269 -31.71 2.34 3.15
CA TRP A 269 -30.39 2.37 2.52
C TRP A 269 -29.30 2.89 3.47
N LEU A 270 -29.55 3.98 4.21
CA LEU A 270 -28.62 4.49 5.22
C LEU A 270 -28.38 3.47 6.34
N GLU A 271 -29.43 2.79 6.82
CA GLU A 271 -29.31 1.72 7.82
C GLU A 271 -28.45 0.56 7.31
N LYS A 272 -28.66 0.15 6.05
CA LYS A 272 -27.86 -0.92 5.43
C LYS A 272 -26.38 -0.55 5.33
N LEU A 273 -26.05 0.71 5.03
CA LEU A 273 -24.67 1.17 5.00
C LEU A 273 -24.06 1.17 6.41
N ARG A 274 -24.79 1.64 7.42
CA ARG A 274 -24.33 1.59 8.82
C ARG A 274 -24.15 0.18 9.34
N ALA A 275 -25.03 -0.76 8.96
CA ALA A 275 -24.91 -2.17 9.32
C ALA A 275 -23.63 -2.82 8.75
N ARG A 276 -23.11 -2.28 7.64
CA ARG A 276 -21.80 -2.66 7.08
C ARG A 276 -20.60 -2.00 7.79
N GLY A 277 -20.85 -1.19 8.82
CA GLY A 277 -19.82 -0.43 9.54
C GLY A 277 -19.38 0.86 8.83
N LEU A 278 -20.16 1.35 7.85
CA LEU A 278 -19.85 2.59 7.14
C LEU A 278 -20.39 3.80 7.90
N HIS A 279 -19.52 4.78 8.15
CA HIS A 279 -19.83 6.05 8.78
C HIS A 279 -20.04 7.10 7.69
N ILE A 280 -21.29 7.58 7.59
CA ILE A 280 -21.73 8.60 6.64
C ILE A 280 -22.18 9.82 7.43
N ASN A 281 -21.84 11.01 6.94
CA ASN A 281 -22.32 12.27 7.49
C ASN A 281 -23.79 12.49 7.07
N ALA A 282 -24.68 11.72 7.68
CA ALA A 282 -26.12 11.79 7.51
C ALA A 282 -26.83 11.54 8.85
N PRO A 283 -27.97 12.21 9.13
CA PRO A 283 -28.74 12.01 10.36
C PRO A 283 -29.08 10.54 10.57
N THR A 284 -29.07 10.07 11.82
CA THR A 284 -29.46 8.68 12.15
C THR A 284 -30.87 8.36 11.69
N HIS A 285 -31.79 9.31 11.89
CA HIS A 285 -33.17 9.25 11.42
C HIS A 285 -33.44 10.47 10.53
N PRO A 286 -33.35 10.32 9.20
CA PRO A 286 -33.59 11.43 8.28
C PRO A 286 -35.01 11.97 8.46
N GLN A 287 -35.14 13.28 8.54
CA GLN A 287 -36.43 13.95 8.60
C GLN A 287 -36.94 14.22 7.17
N PRO A 288 -38.25 14.48 6.98
CA PRO A 288 -38.80 14.83 5.67
C PRO A 288 -38.05 15.97 4.95
N SER A 289 -37.57 16.97 5.70
CA SER A 289 -36.78 18.09 5.17
C SER A 289 -35.42 17.69 4.60
N ASP A 290 -34.90 16.54 5.00
CA ASP A 290 -33.57 16.06 4.59
C ASP A 290 -33.63 15.26 3.29
N LEU A 291 -34.83 14.82 2.85
CA LEU A 291 -35.01 13.88 1.76
C LEU A 291 -34.29 14.33 0.48
N LEU A 292 -34.58 15.54 0.02
CA LEU A 292 -34.05 16.06 -1.25
C LEU A 292 -32.52 16.23 -1.21
N ILE A 293 -31.98 16.67 -0.08
CA ILE A 293 -30.53 16.82 0.12
C ILE A 293 -29.83 15.44 0.12
N LEU A 294 -30.49 14.42 0.68
CA LEU A 294 -29.97 13.06 0.69
C LEU A 294 -30.06 12.39 -0.68
N GLU A 295 -31.12 12.66 -1.45
CA GLU A 295 -31.26 12.22 -2.85
C GLU A 295 -30.16 12.80 -3.73
N GLU A 296 -29.87 14.10 -3.61
CA GLU A 296 -28.79 14.73 -4.37
C GLU A 296 -27.42 14.10 -4.07
N ARG A 297 -27.19 13.72 -2.81
CA ARG A 297 -25.93 13.10 -2.37
C ARG A 297 -25.86 11.59 -2.60
N PHE A 298 -26.95 10.95 -3.01
CA PHE A 298 -27.05 9.48 -3.07
C PHE A 298 -25.96 8.89 -3.97
N ASP A 299 -25.89 9.35 -5.22
CA ASP A 299 -24.93 8.86 -6.22
C ASP A 299 -23.47 9.12 -5.77
N ASP A 300 -23.21 10.28 -5.18
CA ASP A 300 -21.90 10.64 -4.66
C ASP A 300 -21.45 9.73 -3.52
N ILE A 301 -22.36 9.40 -2.61
CA ILE A 301 -22.08 8.49 -1.49
C ILE A 301 -21.84 7.07 -2.02
N GLU A 302 -22.65 6.57 -2.95
CA GLU A 302 -22.44 5.24 -3.54
C GLU A 302 -21.09 5.14 -4.25
N ASN A 303 -20.72 6.15 -5.03
CA ASN A 303 -19.41 6.23 -5.68
C ASN A 303 -18.26 6.24 -4.67
N LYS A 304 -18.38 7.01 -3.58
CA LYS A 304 -17.40 7.02 -2.49
C LYS A 304 -17.31 5.66 -1.79
N VAL A 305 -18.43 5.00 -1.53
CA VAL A 305 -18.45 3.66 -0.91
C VAL A 305 -17.78 2.61 -1.80
N ALA A 306 -18.01 2.65 -3.11
CA ALA A 306 -17.35 1.76 -4.05
C ALA A 306 -15.82 1.96 -4.03
N ARG A 307 -15.36 3.21 -4.18
CA ARG A 307 -13.94 3.58 -4.10
C ARG A 307 -13.31 3.20 -2.77
N LEU A 308 -14.04 3.39 -1.67
CA LEU A 308 -13.63 3.00 -0.33
C LEU A 308 -13.30 1.51 -0.27
N ASN A 309 -14.23 0.67 -0.71
CA ASN A 309 -14.07 -0.78 -0.68
C ASN A 309 -12.89 -1.24 -1.54
N ASP A 310 -12.78 -0.72 -2.77
CA ASP A 310 -11.67 -1.06 -3.67
C ASP A 310 -10.31 -0.66 -3.10
N SER A 311 -10.24 0.53 -2.50
CA SER A 311 -9.03 1.03 -1.84
C SER A 311 -8.68 0.22 -0.62
N TRP A 312 -9.68 -0.21 0.17
CA TRP A 312 -9.48 -1.05 1.35
C TRP A 312 -8.94 -2.44 1.02
N ILE A 313 -9.43 -3.09 -0.04
CA ILE A 313 -8.93 -4.39 -0.47
C ILE A 313 -7.43 -4.30 -0.81
N LYS A 314 -7.03 -3.26 -1.53
CA LYS A 314 -5.62 -3.02 -1.85
C LYS A 314 -4.81 -2.69 -0.60
N LEU A 315 -5.35 -1.83 0.26
CA LEU A 315 -4.70 -1.40 1.48
C LEU A 315 -4.44 -2.57 2.44
N ASP A 316 -5.38 -3.51 2.59
CA ASP A 316 -5.21 -4.68 3.45
C ASP A 316 -3.95 -5.48 3.08
N SER A 317 -3.73 -5.69 1.77
CA SER A 317 -2.51 -6.36 1.28
C SER A 317 -1.23 -5.59 1.66
N LEU A 318 -1.24 -4.27 1.62
CA LEU A 318 -0.09 -3.43 1.99
C LEU A 318 0.12 -3.34 3.50
N LEU A 319 -0.94 -3.40 4.31
CA LEU A 319 -0.84 -3.41 5.77
C LEU A 319 -0.17 -4.68 6.29
N THR A 320 -0.27 -5.81 5.58
CA THR A 320 0.53 -7.01 5.91
C THR A 320 2.03 -6.75 5.78
N LEU A 321 2.43 -5.89 4.83
CA LEU A 321 3.81 -5.47 4.61
C LEU A 321 4.25 -4.40 5.62
N PHE A 322 3.36 -3.48 5.99
CA PHE A 322 3.64 -2.30 6.83
C PHE A 322 2.67 -2.18 8.03
N PRO A 323 2.77 -3.06 9.05
CA PRO A 323 1.84 -3.07 10.18
C PRO A 323 1.92 -1.82 11.07
N GLU A 324 3.04 -1.10 11.04
CA GLU A 324 3.21 0.16 11.77
C GLU A 324 2.21 1.24 11.33
N ARG A 325 1.60 1.11 10.14
CA ARG A 325 0.56 2.00 9.62
C ARG A 325 -0.87 1.47 9.82
N ALA A 326 -1.03 0.33 10.49
CA ALA A 326 -2.35 -0.22 10.78
C ALA A 326 -3.21 0.72 11.64
N GLY A 327 -2.59 1.47 12.56
CA GLY A 327 -3.31 2.47 13.37
C GLY A 327 -3.94 3.58 12.53
N ASP A 328 -3.21 4.10 11.54
CA ASP A 328 -3.69 5.14 10.61
C ASP A 328 -4.87 4.61 9.78
N ALA A 329 -4.79 3.35 9.34
CA ALA A 329 -5.84 2.68 8.60
C ALA A 329 -7.11 2.47 9.45
N ILE A 330 -6.98 1.92 10.67
CA ILE A 330 -8.12 1.70 11.58
C ILE A 330 -8.88 3.00 11.85
N ALA A 331 -8.18 4.13 12.01
CA ALA A 331 -8.81 5.43 12.24
C ALA A 331 -9.65 5.92 11.04
N LEU A 332 -9.37 5.44 9.84
CA LEU A 332 -10.09 5.76 8.60
C LEU A 332 -11.15 4.70 8.25
N GLN A 333 -11.21 3.60 8.98
CA GLN A 333 -12.09 2.48 8.66
C GLN A 333 -13.56 2.92 8.65
N GLY A 334 -14.26 2.58 7.58
CA GLY A 334 -15.67 2.89 7.38
C GLY A 334 -15.98 4.36 7.11
N GLN A 335 -15.03 5.30 7.18
CA GLN A 335 -15.30 6.74 6.98
C GLN A 335 -15.43 7.08 5.49
N VAL A 336 -16.66 7.12 4.98
CA VAL A 336 -16.95 7.31 3.55
C VAL A 336 -16.54 8.69 3.03
N GLU A 337 -16.66 9.74 3.83
CA GLU A 337 -16.28 11.08 3.40
C GLU A 337 -14.75 11.29 3.36
N ARG A 338 -13.98 10.37 3.95
CA ARG A 338 -12.51 10.43 3.99
C ARG A 338 -11.83 9.41 3.06
N VAL A 339 -12.54 8.98 2.01
CA VAL A 339 -12.00 8.07 0.98
C VAL A 339 -10.69 8.57 0.39
N GLU A 340 -10.58 9.86 0.10
CA GLU A 340 -9.35 10.47 -0.41
C GLU A 340 -8.17 10.30 0.55
N SER A 341 -8.42 10.28 1.87
CA SER A 341 -7.37 10.04 2.86
C SER A 341 -6.85 8.59 2.81
N ILE A 342 -7.73 7.63 2.53
CA ILE A 342 -7.36 6.21 2.37
C ILE A 342 -6.62 6.01 1.06
N GLU A 343 -7.08 6.63 -0.02
CA GLU A 343 -6.37 6.60 -1.31
C GLU A 343 -4.99 7.23 -1.18
N ASN A 344 -4.86 8.36 -0.49
CA ASN A 344 -3.57 8.97 -0.20
C ASN A 344 -2.67 8.02 0.61
N LEU A 345 -3.20 7.38 1.66
CA LEU A 345 -2.45 6.40 2.44
C LEU A 345 -2.01 5.21 1.57
N LEU A 346 -2.88 4.73 0.69
CA LEU A 346 -2.57 3.68 -0.29
C LEU A 346 -1.38 4.11 -1.17
N THR A 347 -1.42 5.29 -1.78
CA THR A 347 -0.31 5.79 -2.62
C THR A 347 1.00 5.93 -1.84
N ILE A 348 0.95 6.37 -0.58
CA ILE A 348 2.13 6.45 0.29
C ILE A 348 2.71 5.06 0.59
N LEU A 349 1.87 4.05 0.77
CA LEU A 349 2.33 2.68 1.02
C LEU A 349 2.83 1.99 -0.27
N GLU A 350 2.20 2.24 -1.41
CA GLU A 350 2.65 1.74 -2.71
C GLU A 350 4.03 2.31 -3.06
N THR A 351 4.20 3.63 -2.93
CA THR A 351 5.51 4.27 -3.14
C THR A 351 6.58 3.73 -2.20
N LYS A 352 6.27 3.57 -0.91
CA LYS A 352 7.21 2.96 0.05
C LYS A 352 7.54 1.51 -0.26
N ARG A 353 6.57 0.72 -0.73
CA ARG A 353 6.80 -0.67 -1.18
C ARG A 353 7.79 -0.67 -2.34
N ASP A 354 7.52 0.14 -3.36
CA ASP A 354 8.30 0.19 -4.58
C ASP A 354 9.72 0.69 -4.30
N GLU A 355 9.87 1.71 -3.44
CA GLU A 355 11.17 2.18 -2.96
C GLU A 355 11.95 1.08 -2.22
N ARG A 356 11.31 0.35 -1.29
CA ARG A 356 11.95 -0.75 -0.55
C ARG A 356 12.37 -1.89 -1.47
N GLU A 357 11.51 -2.25 -2.43
CA GLU A 357 11.80 -3.28 -3.41
C GLU A 357 12.95 -2.88 -4.34
N GLN A 358 12.95 -1.63 -4.82
CA GLN A 358 14.02 -1.08 -5.65
C GLN A 358 15.36 -1.04 -4.90
N GLN A 359 15.38 -0.54 -3.66
CA GLN A 359 16.57 -0.51 -2.82
C GLN A 359 17.12 -1.92 -2.58
N SER A 360 16.24 -2.88 -2.28
CA SER A 360 16.62 -4.27 -2.04
C SER A 360 17.19 -4.92 -3.30
N ARG A 361 16.55 -4.75 -4.46
CA ARG A 361 17.06 -5.25 -5.74
C ARG A 361 18.37 -4.60 -6.15
N ALA A 362 18.54 -3.29 -5.93
CA ALA A 362 19.79 -2.59 -6.20
C ALA A 362 20.95 -3.15 -5.36
N ARG A 363 20.71 -3.45 -4.08
CA ARG A 363 21.70 -4.09 -3.21
C ARG A 363 22.03 -5.51 -3.68
N LEU A 364 21.03 -6.34 -3.98
CA LEU A 364 21.24 -7.68 -4.50
C LEU A 364 22.04 -7.66 -5.82
N ASN A 365 21.76 -6.72 -6.72
CA ASN A 365 22.54 -6.56 -7.95
C ASN A 365 24.00 -6.20 -7.65
N SER A 366 24.26 -5.26 -6.73
CA SER A 366 25.62 -4.91 -6.31
C SER A 366 26.35 -6.07 -5.62
N TRP A 367 25.63 -6.97 -4.95
CA TRP A 367 26.23 -8.17 -4.35
C TRP A 367 26.53 -9.23 -5.41
N ARG A 368 25.65 -9.42 -6.39
CA ARG A 368 25.90 -10.30 -7.54
C ARG A 368 27.09 -9.85 -8.37
N GLU A 369 27.24 -8.54 -8.60
CA GLU A 369 28.42 -7.97 -9.29
C GLU A 369 29.72 -8.23 -8.54
N SER A 370 29.67 -8.33 -7.21
CA SER A 370 30.82 -8.70 -6.37
C SER A 370 30.98 -10.21 -6.17
N GLY A 371 30.20 -11.04 -6.89
CA GLY A 371 30.35 -12.50 -6.89
C GLY A 371 29.61 -13.27 -5.78
N PHE A 372 28.75 -12.62 -4.99
CA PHE A 372 28.02 -13.28 -3.89
C PHE A 372 26.81 -14.09 -4.37
N GLU A 373 26.51 -15.19 -3.67
CA GLU A 373 25.31 -15.99 -3.88
C GLU A 373 24.06 -15.27 -3.39
N ILE A 374 23.23 -14.80 -4.33
CA ILE A 374 22.01 -14.03 -4.02
C ILE A 374 20.71 -14.82 -4.22
N GLU A 375 20.75 -15.98 -4.86
CA GLU A 375 19.55 -16.73 -5.28
C GLU A 375 18.60 -17.06 -4.11
N PRO A 376 19.09 -17.47 -2.91
CA PRO A 376 18.22 -17.71 -1.76
C PRO A 376 17.49 -16.43 -1.30
N LEU A 377 18.15 -15.27 -1.36
CA LEU A 377 17.53 -13.99 -0.99
C LEU A 377 16.56 -13.48 -2.07
N VAL A 378 16.85 -13.71 -3.34
CA VAL A 378 15.96 -13.37 -4.45
C VAL A 378 14.66 -14.17 -4.37
N THR A 379 14.75 -15.48 -4.13
CA THR A 379 13.57 -16.34 -3.96
C THR A 379 12.76 -15.96 -2.73
N LEU A 380 13.44 -15.62 -1.62
CA LEU A 380 12.79 -15.15 -0.40
C LEU A 380 12.11 -13.79 -0.61
N LEU A 381 12.74 -12.85 -1.33
CA LEU A 381 12.16 -11.54 -1.67
C LEU A 381 10.91 -11.67 -2.55
N ASN A 382 10.90 -12.56 -3.53
CA ASN A 382 9.75 -12.77 -4.42
C ASN A 382 8.57 -13.44 -3.69
N ASN A 383 8.85 -14.40 -2.80
CA ASN A 383 7.79 -15.14 -2.09
C ASN A 383 7.25 -14.37 -0.88
N ARG A 384 8.14 -13.71 -0.13
CA ARG A 384 7.83 -12.98 1.11
C ARG A 384 8.64 -11.69 1.17
N PRO A 385 8.14 -10.60 0.55
CA PRO A 385 8.92 -9.38 0.36
C PRO A 385 9.37 -8.76 1.67
N ARG A 386 8.52 -8.74 2.70
CA ARG A 386 8.86 -8.17 4.00
C ARG A 386 10.02 -8.88 4.69
N THR A 387 9.98 -10.21 4.76
CA THR A 387 11.09 -10.98 5.33
C THR A 387 12.34 -10.87 4.45
N GLY A 388 12.16 -10.73 3.14
CA GLY A 388 13.23 -10.44 2.18
C GLY A 388 13.96 -9.15 2.48
N TRP A 389 13.22 -8.06 2.66
CA TRP A 389 13.79 -6.76 3.00
C TRP A 389 14.58 -6.81 4.31
N LEU A 390 14.02 -7.43 5.36
CA LEU A 390 14.69 -7.55 6.65
C LEU A 390 15.97 -8.40 6.57
N ALA A 391 15.92 -9.54 5.90
CA ALA A 391 17.09 -10.37 5.68
C ALA A 391 18.19 -9.60 4.92
N ILE A 392 17.83 -8.89 3.85
CA ILE A 392 18.78 -8.06 3.09
C ILE A 392 19.39 -6.96 3.98
N ASP A 393 18.62 -6.30 4.83
CA ASP A 393 19.14 -5.30 5.77
C ASP A 393 20.11 -5.90 6.79
N GLU A 394 19.83 -7.10 7.31
CA GLU A 394 20.69 -7.81 8.27
C GLU A 394 22.00 -8.29 7.61
N HIS A 395 21.90 -8.89 6.42
CA HIS A 395 23.06 -9.38 5.67
C HIS A 395 23.92 -8.25 5.10
N ALA A 396 23.41 -7.02 4.95
CA ALA A 396 24.18 -5.90 4.41
C ALA A 396 25.47 -5.60 5.18
N LYS A 397 25.45 -5.69 6.51
CA LYS A 397 26.65 -5.48 7.33
C LYS A 397 27.65 -6.61 7.17
N LYS A 398 27.18 -7.85 7.12
CA LYS A 398 28.02 -9.05 6.93
C LYS A 398 28.71 -8.99 5.57
N ILE A 399 27.95 -8.76 4.51
CA ILE A 399 28.47 -8.69 3.14
C ILE A 399 29.46 -7.55 2.96
N GLN A 400 29.28 -6.42 3.66
CA GLN A 400 30.27 -5.34 3.63
C GLN A 400 31.63 -5.79 4.18
N VAL A 401 31.65 -6.58 5.25
CA VAL A 401 32.88 -7.18 5.80
C VAL A 401 33.44 -8.22 4.82
N CYS A 402 32.58 -9.06 4.24
CA CYS A 402 33.00 -10.03 3.22
C CYS A 402 33.69 -9.34 2.03
N LYS A 403 33.15 -8.22 1.53
CA LYS A 403 33.74 -7.43 0.44
C LYS A 403 35.14 -6.93 0.79
N GLN A 404 35.36 -6.48 2.02
CA GLN A 404 36.68 -6.03 2.48
C GLN A 404 37.67 -7.20 2.52
N ILE A 405 37.27 -8.35 3.05
CA ILE A 405 38.13 -9.53 3.10
C ILE A 405 38.41 -10.05 1.68
N LEU A 406 37.40 -10.10 0.81
CA LEU A 406 37.56 -10.52 -0.58
C LEU A 406 38.58 -9.65 -1.32
N ALA A 407 38.52 -8.32 -1.16
CA ALA A 407 39.51 -7.41 -1.72
C ALA A 407 40.93 -7.70 -1.22
N THR A 408 41.08 -8.03 0.07
CA THR A 408 42.41 -8.44 0.59
C THR A 408 42.87 -9.77 0.00
N VAL A 409 41.98 -10.76 -0.14
CA VAL A 409 42.28 -12.08 -0.72
C VAL A 409 42.70 -11.93 -2.19
N GLU A 410 42.01 -11.08 -2.96
CA GLU A 410 42.34 -10.80 -4.36
C GLU A 410 43.69 -10.09 -4.56
N SER A 411 44.16 -9.35 -3.56
CA SER A 411 45.47 -8.68 -3.60
C SER A 411 46.67 -9.60 -3.33
N ILE A 412 46.44 -10.83 -2.85
CA ILE A 412 47.52 -11.75 -2.48
C ILE A 412 48.17 -12.34 -3.73
N ASP A 413 49.50 -12.25 -3.82
CA ASP A 413 50.26 -12.95 -4.84
C ASP A 413 50.24 -14.47 -4.61
N VAL A 414 49.53 -15.20 -5.46
CA VAL A 414 49.45 -16.68 -5.46
C VAL A 414 50.21 -17.33 -6.62
N SER A 415 51.00 -16.55 -7.37
CA SER A 415 51.71 -17.02 -8.58
C SER A 415 52.60 -18.25 -8.34
N PHE A 416 53.23 -18.33 -7.16
CA PHE A 416 54.12 -19.42 -6.81
C PHE A 416 53.40 -20.65 -6.24
N ASP A 417 52.46 -20.44 -5.30
CA ASP A 417 51.71 -21.52 -4.63
C ASP A 417 50.56 -20.93 -3.80
N GLY A 418 49.41 -21.63 -3.79
CA GLY A 418 48.24 -21.26 -2.97
C GLY A 418 46.97 -20.86 -3.70
N ILE A 419 46.89 -21.09 -5.02
CA ILE A 419 45.71 -20.74 -5.81
C ILE A 419 44.46 -21.49 -5.33
N ASP A 420 44.61 -22.78 -5.01
CA ASP A 420 43.50 -23.62 -4.53
C ASP A 420 42.94 -23.13 -3.19
N GLU A 421 43.80 -22.73 -2.25
CA GLU A 421 43.37 -22.18 -0.96
C GLU A 421 42.65 -20.83 -1.10
N VAL A 422 43.11 -19.97 -2.01
CA VAL A 422 42.47 -18.67 -2.28
C VAL A 422 41.13 -18.86 -2.97
N ASP A 423 41.00 -19.80 -3.90
CA ASP A 423 39.73 -20.13 -4.53
C ASP A 423 38.75 -20.79 -3.54
N ASP A 424 39.25 -21.61 -2.62
CA ASP A 424 38.47 -22.13 -1.48
C ASP A 424 38.00 -20.99 -0.55
N TRP A 425 38.85 -20.00 -0.25
CA TRP A 425 38.43 -18.83 0.53
C TRP A 425 37.41 -17.98 -0.20
N ARG A 426 37.59 -17.76 -1.52
CA ARG A 426 36.63 -17.03 -2.36
C ARG A 426 35.27 -17.70 -2.33
N THR A 427 35.21 -18.99 -2.65
CA THR A 427 33.95 -19.76 -2.67
C THR A 427 33.25 -19.75 -1.32
N ARG A 428 33.99 -19.91 -0.22
CA ARG A 428 33.44 -19.80 1.14
C ARG A 428 32.90 -18.41 1.43
N ILE A 429 33.66 -17.34 1.21
CA ILE A 429 33.25 -15.95 1.47
C ILE A 429 32.00 -15.57 0.64
N THR A 430 31.91 -16.06 -0.58
CA THR A 430 30.79 -15.73 -1.48
C THR A 430 29.50 -16.47 -1.16
N SER A 431 29.57 -17.54 -0.34
CA SER A 431 28.39 -18.26 0.13
C SER A 431 27.55 -17.40 1.07
N ILE A 432 26.26 -17.74 1.20
CA ILE A 432 25.34 -16.95 2.01
C ILE A 432 25.42 -17.25 3.52
N ASP A 433 25.96 -18.43 3.87
CA ASP A 433 25.98 -19.01 5.21
C ASP A 433 27.33 -18.82 5.93
N VAL A 434 28.09 -17.77 5.59
CA VAL A 434 29.41 -17.51 6.22
C VAL A 434 29.25 -17.11 7.68
N ASP A 435 29.80 -17.95 8.55
CA ASP A 435 29.76 -17.78 10.00
C ASP A 435 31.01 -17.06 10.56
N SER A 436 30.94 -16.63 11.83
CA SER A 436 32.05 -15.97 12.54
C SER A 436 33.37 -16.74 12.43
N ASP A 437 33.28 -18.06 12.56
CA ASP A 437 34.42 -18.97 12.57
C ASP A 437 35.10 -19.06 11.20
N ASP A 438 34.33 -18.97 10.11
CA ASP A 438 34.85 -18.93 8.76
C ASP A 438 35.65 -17.64 8.52
N TYR A 439 35.17 -16.50 9.02
CA TYR A 439 35.92 -15.24 8.92
C TYR A 439 37.26 -15.33 9.64
N GLU A 440 37.29 -15.90 10.86
CA GLU A 440 38.52 -16.05 11.62
C GLU A 440 39.50 -17.00 10.92
N LEU A 441 39.00 -18.13 10.39
CA LEU A 441 39.81 -19.09 9.65
C LEU A 441 40.42 -18.46 8.40
N ILE A 442 39.64 -17.72 7.62
CA ILE A 442 40.13 -17.06 6.40
C ILE A 442 41.10 -15.94 6.74
N GLN A 443 40.83 -15.14 7.77
CA GLN A 443 41.77 -14.10 8.23
C GLN A 443 43.10 -14.70 8.70
N GLU A 444 43.07 -15.81 9.45
CA GLU A 444 44.28 -16.50 9.85
C GLU A 444 45.03 -17.06 8.63
N GLY A 445 44.32 -17.67 7.68
CA GLY A 445 44.89 -18.16 6.42
C GLY A 445 45.56 -17.05 5.59
N VAL A 446 44.86 -15.94 5.39
CA VAL A 446 45.35 -14.75 4.67
C VAL A 446 46.60 -14.19 5.35
N THR A 447 46.60 -14.03 6.67
CA THR A 447 47.77 -13.51 7.40
C THR A 447 48.96 -14.47 7.33
N LYS A 448 48.74 -15.78 7.40
CA LYS A 448 49.79 -16.80 7.18
C LYS A 448 50.39 -16.68 5.79
N ARG A 449 49.55 -16.57 4.75
CA ARG A 449 50.01 -16.44 3.35
C ARG A 449 50.76 -15.13 3.10
N LEU A 450 50.26 -14.00 3.60
CA LEU A 450 50.95 -12.71 3.51
C LEU A 450 52.32 -12.73 4.18
N ARG A 451 52.42 -13.34 5.38
CA ARG A 451 53.71 -13.57 6.04
C ARG A 451 54.61 -14.42 5.16
N ARG A 452 54.12 -15.55 4.67
CA ARG A 452 54.91 -16.45 3.82
C ARG A 452 55.44 -15.76 2.57
N ASN A 453 54.58 -14.99 1.89
CA ASN A 453 54.94 -14.25 0.69
C ASN A 453 56.00 -13.18 0.97
N ARG A 454 55.84 -12.43 2.06
CA ARG A 454 56.83 -11.46 2.52
C ARG A 454 58.17 -12.14 2.79
N TRP A 455 58.17 -13.26 3.51
CA TRP A 455 59.39 -13.99 3.84
C TRP A 455 60.04 -14.59 2.59
N HIS A 456 59.25 -15.10 1.64
CA HIS A 456 59.75 -15.58 0.35
C HIS A 456 60.44 -14.45 -0.40
N ARG A 457 59.80 -13.28 -0.46
CA ARG A 457 60.36 -12.08 -1.10
C ARG A 457 61.65 -11.62 -0.44
N GLU A 458 61.70 -11.56 0.89
CA GLU A 458 62.91 -11.25 1.65
C GLU A 458 64.05 -12.25 1.35
N LYS A 459 63.72 -13.55 1.19
CA LYS A 459 64.72 -14.55 0.80
C LYS A 459 65.21 -14.37 -0.63
N LEU A 460 64.33 -14.11 -1.58
CA LEU A 460 64.70 -13.79 -2.96
C LEU A 460 65.55 -12.51 -3.00
N ASP A 461 65.23 -11.50 -2.20
CA ASP A 461 66.05 -10.29 -2.03
C ASP A 461 67.46 -10.60 -1.51
N THR A 462 67.59 -11.49 -0.51
CA THR A 462 68.92 -11.92 -0.05
C THR A 462 69.71 -12.62 -1.16
N ALA A 463 69.07 -13.49 -1.95
CA ALA A 463 69.71 -14.15 -3.09
C ALA A 463 70.12 -13.14 -4.17
N ARG A 464 69.24 -12.19 -4.50
CA ARG A 464 69.55 -11.07 -5.40
C ARG A 464 70.77 -10.28 -4.94
N VAL A 465 70.85 -9.92 -3.66
CA VAL A 465 71.98 -9.17 -3.11
C VAL A 465 73.30 -9.93 -3.28
N THR A 466 73.29 -11.26 -3.14
CA THR A 466 74.49 -12.08 -3.41
C THR A 466 74.87 -12.12 -4.89
N MET A 467 73.93 -11.86 -5.80
CA MET A 467 74.10 -11.87 -7.26
C MET A 467 74.00 -10.47 -7.87
N ALA A 468 74.19 -9.43 -7.07
CA ALA A 468 73.96 -8.04 -7.48
C ALA A 468 74.78 -7.61 -8.70
N THR A 469 75.93 -8.25 -8.95
CA THR A 469 76.80 -7.98 -10.12
C THR A 469 76.27 -8.54 -11.43
N LEU A 470 75.36 -9.53 -11.38
CA LEU A 470 74.78 -10.21 -12.54
C LEU A 470 73.33 -9.76 -12.81
N TRP A 471 72.74 -8.97 -11.91
CA TRP A 471 71.36 -8.53 -12.03
C TRP A 471 71.15 -7.52 -13.17
N PRO A 472 70.16 -7.71 -14.06
CA PRO A 472 69.86 -6.75 -15.12
C PRO A 472 69.38 -5.40 -14.57
N ALA A 473 70.00 -4.29 -14.98
CA ALA A 473 69.64 -2.94 -14.52
C ALA A 473 68.23 -2.49 -14.94
N GLU A 474 67.63 -3.16 -15.93
CA GLU A 474 66.32 -2.84 -16.51
C GLU A 474 65.14 -3.47 -15.76
N ILE A 475 65.41 -4.38 -14.81
CA ILE A 475 64.39 -5.14 -14.07
C ILE A 475 64.33 -4.64 -12.64
N ASN A 476 63.21 -4.02 -12.26
CA ASN A 476 62.91 -3.68 -10.89
C ASN A 476 62.36 -4.92 -10.14
N PRO A 477 63.02 -5.35 -9.05
CA PRO A 477 62.58 -6.51 -8.27
C PRO A 477 61.17 -6.37 -7.67
N ASN A 478 60.72 -5.14 -7.41
CA ASN A 478 59.43 -4.89 -6.78
C ASN A 478 58.22 -5.16 -7.68
N ASP A 479 58.42 -5.26 -9.00
CA ASP A 479 57.33 -5.39 -9.97
C ASP A 479 57.05 -6.85 -10.33
N LEU A 480 57.94 -7.75 -9.94
CA LEU A 480 57.86 -9.17 -10.24
C LEU A 480 56.95 -9.87 -9.23
N THR A 481 56.08 -10.74 -9.73
CA THR A 481 55.42 -11.74 -8.91
C THR A 481 56.46 -12.69 -8.30
N LEU A 482 56.10 -13.41 -7.24
CA LEU A 482 57.02 -14.33 -6.58
C LEU A 482 57.57 -15.40 -7.53
N SER A 483 56.75 -15.93 -8.44
CA SER A 483 57.21 -16.90 -9.45
C SER A 483 58.16 -16.27 -10.46
N GLU A 484 57.81 -15.09 -11.00
CA GLU A 484 58.65 -14.36 -11.95
C GLU A 484 60.01 -13.99 -11.31
N TYR A 485 60.00 -13.60 -10.03
CA TYR A 485 61.21 -13.24 -9.30
C TYR A 485 62.12 -14.46 -9.08
N GLU A 486 61.54 -15.62 -8.75
CA GLU A 486 62.32 -16.85 -8.60
C GLU A 486 62.89 -17.35 -9.94
N GLU A 487 62.13 -17.29 -11.03
CA GLU A 487 62.61 -17.67 -12.36
C GLU A 487 63.79 -16.82 -12.82
N VAL A 488 63.77 -15.51 -12.56
CA VAL A 488 64.89 -14.61 -12.86
C VAL A 488 66.12 -14.99 -12.04
N ILE A 489 65.96 -15.29 -10.75
CA ILE A 489 67.08 -15.70 -9.89
C ILE A 489 67.64 -17.06 -10.35
N MET A 490 66.78 -18.04 -10.64
CA MET A 490 67.19 -19.36 -11.15
C MET A 490 67.91 -19.27 -12.50
N GLY A 491 67.44 -18.41 -13.41
CA GLY A 491 68.09 -18.16 -14.70
C GLY A 491 69.49 -17.55 -14.55
N LEU A 492 69.66 -16.63 -13.59
CA LEU A 492 70.96 -16.05 -13.24
C LEU A 492 71.91 -17.09 -12.62
N GLU A 493 71.39 -17.97 -11.77
CA GLU A 493 72.16 -19.06 -11.14
C GLU A 493 72.63 -20.14 -12.13
N SER A 494 71.80 -20.46 -13.14
CA SER A 494 72.10 -21.48 -14.14
C SER A 494 73.07 -21.00 -15.23
N GLY A 495 73.31 -19.69 -15.32
CA GLY A 495 74.13 -19.05 -16.34
C GLY A 495 73.42 -18.87 -17.68
N GLU A 496 72.08 -18.97 -17.70
CA GLU A 496 71.27 -18.68 -18.89
C GLU A 496 71.09 -17.17 -19.08
N SER A 497 71.02 -16.73 -20.35
CA SER A 497 70.72 -15.34 -20.66
C SER A 497 69.27 -15.02 -20.29
N VAL A 498 69.10 -14.30 -19.19
CA VAL A 498 67.82 -13.79 -18.63
C VAL A 498 67.05 -12.91 -19.61
N ALA A 499 67.66 -12.54 -20.74
CA ALA A 499 67.06 -11.75 -21.81
C ALA A 499 65.79 -12.37 -22.43
N LYS A 500 65.47 -13.66 -22.19
CA LYS A 500 64.18 -14.23 -22.62
C LYS A 500 63.02 -14.01 -21.63
N ILE A 501 63.30 -13.90 -20.32
CA ILE A 501 62.27 -13.69 -19.28
C ILE A 501 61.84 -12.22 -19.22
N ALA A 502 62.74 -11.30 -19.58
CA ALA A 502 62.51 -9.86 -19.56
C ALA A 502 61.63 -9.33 -20.71
N PHE A 503 61.43 -10.06 -21.81
CA PHE A 503 60.76 -9.55 -23.01
C PHE A 503 59.24 -9.83 -23.07
N ASP A 504 58.72 -10.83 -22.37
CA ASP A 504 57.27 -11.13 -22.33
C ASP A 504 56.48 -10.28 -21.31
N SER A 505 57.14 -9.51 -20.45
CA SER A 505 56.52 -8.77 -19.32
C SER A 505 56.36 -7.26 -19.52
N THR A 506 56.63 -6.75 -20.73
CA THR A 506 56.70 -5.31 -21.02
C THR A 506 55.34 -4.60 -21.16
N GLU A 507 54.25 -5.33 -21.46
CA GLU A 507 52.91 -4.71 -21.63
C GLU A 507 52.26 -4.28 -20.30
N HIS A 508 52.72 -4.79 -19.16
CA HIS A 508 52.14 -4.48 -17.82
C HIS A 508 53.14 -3.86 -16.84
N ARG A 509 54.33 -3.43 -17.28
CA ARG A 509 55.38 -2.92 -16.37
C ARG A 509 55.06 -1.53 -15.80
N VAL A 510 54.51 -0.65 -16.63
CA VAL A 510 54.15 0.72 -16.23
C VAL A 510 52.95 0.69 -15.28
N ASP A 511 51.93 -0.11 -15.59
CA ASP A 511 50.73 -0.26 -14.75
C ASP A 511 51.03 -0.89 -13.39
N ARG A 512 51.98 -1.84 -13.33
CA ARG A 512 52.47 -2.44 -12.08
C ARG A 512 53.33 -1.48 -11.26
N LEU A 513 54.20 -0.71 -11.88
CA LEU A 513 54.97 0.33 -11.19
C LEU A 513 54.05 1.41 -10.62
N LEU A 514 53.03 1.80 -11.39
CA LEU A 514 51.98 2.70 -10.91
C LEU A 514 51.27 2.13 -9.68
N SER A 515 50.79 0.88 -9.74
CA SER A 515 50.10 0.28 -8.58
C SER A 515 51.01 0.11 -7.36
N ALA A 516 52.28 -0.23 -7.54
CA ALA A 516 53.26 -0.32 -6.45
C ALA A 516 53.55 1.06 -5.82
N THR A 517 53.69 2.11 -6.63
CA THR A 517 53.88 3.48 -6.12
C THR A 517 52.64 4.02 -5.44
N ILE A 518 51.44 3.71 -5.93
CA ILE A 518 50.17 4.04 -5.27
C ILE A 518 50.10 3.35 -3.90
N ALA A 519 50.43 2.06 -3.82
CA ALA A 519 50.46 1.33 -2.56
C ALA A 519 51.50 1.88 -1.56
N GLU A 520 52.66 2.33 -2.03
CA GLU A 520 53.67 2.97 -1.18
C GLU A 520 53.20 4.33 -0.65
N LEU A 521 52.55 5.16 -1.49
CA LEU A 521 51.96 6.41 -1.04
C LEU A 521 50.79 6.17 -0.07
N ASP A 522 49.96 5.14 -0.29
CA ASP A 522 48.89 4.75 0.63
C ASP A 522 49.44 4.27 1.97
N MET A 523 50.59 3.60 1.99
CA MET A 523 51.30 3.24 3.22
C MET A 523 51.75 4.51 3.96
N TRP A 524 52.33 5.49 3.27
CA TRP A 524 52.72 6.76 3.89
C TRP A 524 51.49 7.53 4.42
N ARG A 525 50.34 7.50 3.73
CA ARG A 525 49.08 8.05 4.25
C ARG A 525 48.65 7.38 5.55
N GLN A 526 48.76 6.05 5.64
CA GLN A 526 48.40 5.29 6.84
C GLN A 526 49.32 5.60 8.02
N GLU A 527 50.58 5.93 7.76
CA GLU A 527 51.54 6.43 8.77
C GLU A 527 51.30 7.90 9.15
N GLY A 528 50.40 8.59 8.44
CA GLY A 528 49.95 9.96 8.70
C GLY A 528 50.62 11.04 7.85
N TRP A 529 51.44 10.66 6.86
CA TRP A 529 52.08 11.62 5.95
C TRP A 529 51.08 12.22 4.97
N ASP A 530 51.23 13.52 4.70
CA ASP A 530 50.49 14.21 3.64
C ASP A 530 51.19 14.01 2.29
N VAL A 531 50.61 13.15 1.46
CA VAL A 531 51.12 12.83 0.11
C VAL A 531 50.33 13.53 -1.01
N SER A 532 49.49 14.52 -0.68
CA SER A 532 48.60 15.18 -1.65
C SER A 532 49.35 15.76 -2.86
N ALA A 533 50.54 16.34 -2.64
CA ALA A 533 51.38 16.88 -3.72
C ALA A 533 52.02 15.77 -4.58
N LEU A 534 52.26 14.59 -4.01
CA LEU A 534 52.82 13.44 -4.72
C LEU A 534 51.76 12.74 -5.56
N ASP A 535 50.50 12.72 -5.10
CA ASP A 535 49.36 12.24 -5.88
C ASP A 535 49.14 13.10 -7.13
N GLU A 536 49.15 14.43 -6.98
CA GLU A 536 49.08 15.35 -8.11
C GLU A 536 50.26 15.15 -9.08
N LEU A 537 51.42 14.74 -8.58
CA LEU A 537 52.61 14.50 -9.39
C LEU A 537 52.55 13.15 -10.12
N ILE A 538 51.95 12.11 -9.53
CA ILE A 538 51.66 10.83 -10.21
C ILE A 538 50.71 11.04 -11.39
N GLU A 539 49.65 11.82 -11.20
CA GLU A 539 48.67 12.10 -12.27
C GLU A 539 49.27 12.90 -13.44
N ARG A 540 50.27 13.75 -13.16
CA ARG A 540 50.92 14.62 -14.15
C ARG A 540 52.12 13.95 -14.85
N ASP A 541 53.08 13.43 -14.08
CA ASP A 541 54.30 12.79 -14.58
C ASP A 541 54.85 11.76 -13.56
N HIS A 542 54.42 10.51 -13.72
CA HIS A 542 54.86 9.40 -12.88
C HIS A 542 56.36 9.10 -12.98
N VAL A 543 57.04 9.47 -14.09
CA VAL A 543 58.48 9.24 -14.26
C VAL A 543 59.29 10.21 -13.39
N GLU A 544 58.83 11.45 -13.27
CA GLU A 544 59.46 12.45 -12.40
C GLU A 544 59.37 12.04 -10.93
N LEU A 545 58.22 11.50 -10.49
CA LEU A 545 58.07 10.95 -9.14
C LEU A 545 59.08 9.83 -8.88
N TRP A 546 59.23 8.90 -9.83
CA TRP A 546 60.13 7.75 -9.67
C TRP A 546 61.59 8.15 -9.53
N ILE A 547 62.02 9.24 -10.17
CA ILE A 547 63.36 9.81 -9.99
C ILE A 547 63.51 10.43 -8.60
N GLN A 548 62.45 11.02 -8.04
CA GLN A 548 62.46 11.69 -6.74
C GLN A 548 62.28 10.72 -5.55
N LEU A 549 61.63 9.58 -5.74
CA LEU A 549 61.32 8.59 -4.70
C LEU A 549 62.51 8.16 -3.82
N PRO A 550 63.71 7.86 -4.36
CA PRO A 550 64.87 7.51 -3.52
C PRO A 550 65.24 8.62 -2.53
N ASN A 551 65.20 9.88 -2.98
CA ASN A 551 65.51 11.03 -2.14
C ASN A 551 64.40 11.28 -1.10
N LEU A 552 63.14 11.04 -1.46
CA LEU A 552 62.00 11.12 -0.52
C LEU A 552 62.11 10.06 0.58
N ARG A 553 62.47 8.81 0.23
CA ARG A 553 62.72 7.73 1.20
C ARG A 553 63.86 8.07 2.15
N GLU A 554 64.94 8.65 1.64
CA GLU A 554 66.06 9.13 2.46
C GLU A 554 65.66 10.31 3.35
N ALA A 555 64.76 11.18 2.90
CA ALA A 555 64.25 12.29 3.70
C ALA A 555 63.33 11.80 4.83
N ILE A 556 62.44 10.85 4.54
CA ILE A 556 61.54 10.21 5.53
C ILE A 556 62.36 9.45 6.58
N SER A 557 63.39 8.70 6.17
CA SER A 557 64.24 7.96 7.12
C SER A 557 65.06 8.88 8.04
N ASN A 558 65.38 10.09 7.58
CA ASN A 558 66.06 11.13 8.36
C ASN A 558 65.11 12.08 9.12
N HIS A 559 63.79 11.82 9.10
CA HIS A 559 62.77 12.69 9.70
C HIS A 559 62.95 12.89 11.20
N ASP A 560 63.23 11.83 11.96
CA ASP A 560 63.42 11.91 13.41
C ASP A 560 64.54 12.89 13.78
N TYR A 561 65.64 12.87 13.03
CA TYR A 561 66.76 13.79 13.21
C TYR A 561 66.40 15.23 12.84
N LEU A 562 65.57 15.42 11.81
CA LEU A 562 65.04 16.72 11.41
C LEU A 562 64.12 17.30 12.48
N ILE A 563 63.19 16.51 13.02
CA ILE A 563 62.27 16.92 14.09
C ILE A 563 63.05 17.30 15.35
N GLU A 564 64.06 16.52 15.75
CA GLU A 564 64.93 16.87 16.88
C GLU A 564 65.63 18.23 16.69
N ARG A 565 66.06 18.55 15.48
CA ARG A 565 66.72 19.83 15.17
C ARG A 565 65.72 20.99 15.17
N LEU A 566 64.50 20.79 14.69
CA LEU A 566 63.46 21.79 14.69
C LEU A 566 62.95 22.08 16.10
N LEU A 567 62.73 21.07 16.93
CA LEU A 567 62.29 21.25 18.32
C LEU A 567 63.27 22.07 19.18
N ARG A 568 64.54 22.19 18.76
CA ARG A 568 65.55 23.05 19.41
C ARG A 568 65.41 24.53 19.06
N LEU A 569 64.61 24.90 18.05
CA LEU A 569 64.40 26.28 17.64
C LEU A 569 63.28 26.94 18.48
N PRO A 570 63.43 28.23 18.84
CA PRO A 570 62.45 28.94 19.65
C PRO A 570 61.26 29.43 18.82
N PHE A 571 60.44 28.50 18.33
CA PHE A 571 59.27 28.79 17.49
C PHE A 571 58.14 29.53 18.23
N GLU A 572 58.16 29.64 19.57
CA GLU A 572 57.15 30.42 20.30
C GLU A 572 57.14 31.91 19.90
N ARG A 573 58.21 32.36 19.22
CA ARG A 573 58.38 33.72 18.76
C ARG A 573 57.48 34.04 17.56
N ASP A 574 57.21 33.07 16.68
CA ASP A 574 56.38 33.22 15.48
C ASP A 574 55.42 32.04 15.26
N GLU A 575 54.12 32.26 15.54
CA GLU A 575 53.06 31.27 15.40
C GLU A 575 52.65 30.99 13.94
N LYS A 576 52.99 31.88 12.99
CA LYS A 576 52.72 31.64 11.57
C LYS A 576 53.77 30.69 11.00
N LEU A 577 55.03 30.98 11.28
CA LEU A 577 56.16 30.14 10.87
C LEU A 577 56.08 28.76 11.54
N LEU A 578 55.63 28.68 12.79
CA LEU A 578 55.38 27.38 13.42
C LEU A 578 54.34 26.55 12.66
N ARG A 579 53.25 27.17 12.18
CA ARG A 579 52.22 26.46 11.39
C ARG A 579 52.75 25.98 10.05
N GLU A 580 53.49 26.82 9.34
CA GLU A 580 54.15 26.43 8.10
C GLU A 580 55.15 25.28 8.32
N VAL A 581 55.95 25.34 9.38
CA VAL A 581 56.89 24.26 9.72
C VAL A 581 56.14 22.98 10.12
N THR A 582 55.02 23.07 10.83
CA THR A 582 54.21 21.87 11.16
C THR A 582 53.58 21.24 9.93
N GLU A 583 53.04 22.05 9.01
CA GLU A 583 52.44 21.57 7.76
C GLU A 583 53.51 20.94 6.86
N ASN A 584 54.63 21.64 6.65
CA ASN A 584 55.75 21.14 5.85
C ASN A 584 56.44 19.92 6.48
N SER A 585 56.38 19.75 7.80
CA SER A 585 56.92 18.56 8.47
C SER A 585 56.09 17.30 8.24
N ALA A 586 54.82 17.44 7.81
CA ALA A 586 53.96 16.31 7.45
C ALA A 586 54.07 15.93 5.96
N GLN A 587 54.77 16.72 5.15
CA GLN A 587 54.88 16.56 3.70
C GLN A 587 56.26 16.01 3.30
N PRO A 588 56.36 14.77 2.78
CA PRO A 588 57.64 14.15 2.43
C PRO A 588 58.50 14.94 1.43
N ASP A 589 57.89 15.63 0.48
CA ASP A 589 58.56 16.42 -0.56
C ASP A 589 59.23 17.69 -0.03
N GLN A 590 58.73 18.23 1.08
CA GLN A 590 59.27 19.46 1.68
C GLN A 590 60.35 19.21 2.73
N LEU A 591 60.52 17.96 3.21
CA LEU A 591 61.47 17.63 4.30
C LEU A 591 62.91 18.03 3.99
N THR A 592 63.38 17.81 2.75
CA THR A 592 64.74 18.16 2.33
C THR A 592 64.96 19.67 2.35
N ARG A 593 64.03 20.43 1.76
CA ARG A 593 64.04 21.91 1.78
C ARG A 593 63.95 22.46 3.19
N LEU A 594 63.13 21.84 4.04
CA LEU A 594 62.95 22.23 5.43
C LEU A 594 64.27 22.05 6.19
N ASN A 595 64.95 20.91 6.02
CA ASN A 595 66.26 20.64 6.61
C ASN A 595 67.30 21.71 6.24
N ASP A 596 67.33 22.10 4.97
CA ASP A 596 68.27 23.11 4.45
C ASP A 596 67.94 24.52 4.95
N SER A 597 66.66 24.82 5.21
CA SER A 597 66.20 26.12 5.69
C SER A 597 66.44 26.39 7.18
N ILE A 598 66.80 25.36 7.98
CA ILE A 598 67.01 25.46 9.44
C ILE A 598 67.91 26.64 9.85
N PRO A 599 69.06 26.92 9.19
CA PRO A 599 69.92 28.05 9.54
C PRO A 599 69.23 29.42 9.37
N ASP A 600 68.42 29.58 8.34
CA ASP A 600 67.68 30.81 8.06
C ASP A 600 66.49 30.99 9.00
N LEU A 601 65.78 29.90 9.32
CA LEU A 601 64.74 29.89 10.35
C LEU A 601 65.31 30.27 11.73
N ALA A 602 66.48 29.72 12.08
CA ALA A 602 67.19 30.07 13.32
C ALA A 602 67.56 31.56 13.38
N LYS A 603 68.07 32.11 12.28
CA LYS A 603 68.40 33.54 12.16
C LYS A 603 67.15 34.41 12.30
N HIS A 604 66.04 34.05 11.65
CA HIS A 604 64.78 34.80 11.72
C HIS A 604 64.18 34.79 13.13
N LEU A 605 64.08 33.61 13.76
CA LEU A 605 63.55 33.47 15.12
C LEU A 605 64.46 34.16 16.16
N SER A 606 65.77 34.22 15.94
CA SER A 606 66.69 34.93 16.83
C SER A 606 66.46 36.44 16.87
N ALA A 607 65.94 37.04 15.79
CA ALA A 607 65.71 38.48 15.66
C ALA A 607 64.40 38.97 16.31
N LEU A 608 63.51 38.05 16.71
CA LEU A 608 62.20 38.34 17.31
C LEU A 608 62.24 38.34 18.86
N PRO A 609 61.38 39.14 19.53
CA PRO A 609 61.38 39.26 21.00
C PRO A 609 60.95 37.95 21.68
N ALA A 610 61.56 37.65 22.84
CA ALA A 610 61.33 36.40 23.57
C ALA A 610 59.91 36.31 24.17
N LYS A 611 59.22 35.19 23.91
CA LYS A 611 57.93 34.81 24.51
C LYS A 611 58.12 33.61 25.46
N LYS A 612 57.13 33.33 26.32
CA LYS A 612 57.19 32.21 27.29
C LYS A 612 57.22 30.86 26.56
N PRO A 613 57.98 29.87 27.05
CA PRO A 613 58.08 28.57 26.40
C PRO A 613 56.73 27.83 26.45
N ARG A 614 56.36 27.20 25.32
CA ARG A 614 55.20 26.33 25.18
C ARG A 614 55.67 24.98 24.68
N ASN A 615 55.00 23.91 25.08
CA ASN A 615 55.26 22.59 24.51
C ASN A 615 54.76 22.60 23.06
N ILE A 616 55.68 22.45 22.12
CA ILE A 616 55.41 22.38 20.68
C ILE A 616 55.42 20.91 20.29
N THR A 617 54.35 20.47 19.63
CA THR A 617 54.25 19.13 19.04
C THR A 617 54.32 19.28 17.52
N LEU A 618 55.40 18.80 16.92
CA LEU A 618 55.52 18.67 15.47
C LEU A 618 54.94 17.33 15.01
N PHE A 619 54.71 17.18 13.70
CA PHE A 619 54.24 15.92 13.13
C PHE A 619 55.20 14.77 13.45
N ASN A 620 54.66 13.65 13.91
CA ASN A 620 55.40 12.42 14.14
C ASN A 620 54.62 11.28 13.48
N PRO A 621 55.23 10.49 12.58
CA PRO A 621 54.53 9.38 11.94
C PRO A 621 54.05 8.40 13.01
N SER A 622 52.77 8.03 12.94
CA SER A 622 52.23 6.99 13.82
C SER A 622 52.62 5.64 13.22
N PRO A 623 53.12 4.66 14.00
CA PRO A 623 53.27 3.31 13.47
C PRO A 623 51.93 2.84 12.91
N PRO A 624 51.92 2.03 11.83
CA PRO A 624 50.70 1.62 11.17
C PRO A 624 49.75 1.07 12.22
N GLN A 625 48.60 1.74 12.40
CA GLN A 625 47.52 1.26 13.26
C GLN A 625 46.82 0.08 12.59
N VAL A 626 47.57 -0.98 12.29
CA VAL A 626 47.00 -2.31 12.32
C VAL A 626 46.79 -2.57 13.82
N PHE A 627 45.54 -2.72 14.27
CA PHE A 627 45.17 -3.04 15.66
C PHE A 627 45.03 -1.88 16.67
N ALA A 628 44.36 -0.79 16.29
CA ALA A 628 43.49 -0.15 17.28
C ALA A 628 42.35 -1.11 17.60
N LYS A 629 42.45 -1.73 18.78
CA LYS A 629 41.46 -2.58 19.45
C LYS A 629 40.03 -2.21 19.05
N LEU A 630 39.24 -3.25 18.76
CA LEU A 630 37.82 -3.32 19.11
C LEU A 630 37.56 -2.44 20.34
N HIS A 631 37.00 -1.25 20.15
CA HIS A 631 36.29 -0.62 21.24
C HIS A 631 35.13 -1.57 21.56
N PRO A 632 35.02 -2.12 22.78
CA PRO A 632 33.78 -2.76 23.18
C PRO A 632 32.66 -1.75 22.97
N MET A 633 31.61 -2.20 22.29
CA MET A 633 30.42 -1.41 22.04
C MET A 633 29.99 -0.72 23.34
N LYS A 634 29.94 0.61 23.34
CA LYS A 634 29.05 1.30 24.26
C LYS A 634 27.62 1.12 23.72
N PRO A 635 26.63 0.93 24.62
CA PRO A 635 25.27 0.60 24.22
C PRO A 635 24.66 1.71 23.36
N ILE A 636 23.86 1.27 22.40
CA ILE A 636 23.06 2.08 21.49
C ILE A 636 22.11 2.94 22.33
N LEU A 637 22.03 4.24 22.03
CA LEU A 637 20.83 5.04 22.25
C LEU A 637 20.28 5.47 20.90
N GLN A 638 19.00 5.17 20.71
CA GLN A 638 18.16 5.50 19.56
C GLN A 638 18.05 7.02 19.34
N PRO A 639 17.65 7.45 18.12
CA PRO A 639 17.72 8.83 17.69
C PRO A 639 16.67 9.69 18.38
N VAL A 640 17.08 10.87 18.84
CA VAL A 640 16.17 12.01 19.06
C VAL A 640 16.49 13.04 18.00
N ALA A 641 15.44 13.49 17.32
CA ALA A 641 15.44 14.39 16.17
C ALA A 641 16.27 15.67 16.40
N GLU A 642 16.90 16.15 15.33
CA GLU A 642 17.29 17.55 15.21
C GLU A 642 16.03 18.41 15.29
N SER A 643 15.85 19.12 16.40
CA SER A 643 15.04 20.32 16.45
C SER A 643 15.96 21.53 16.57
N GLU A 644 15.54 22.59 15.89
CA GLU A 644 16.22 23.86 15.68
C GLU A 644 16.75 24.50 16.98
N LYS A 645 17.87 25.24 16.88
CA LYS A 645 18.37 26.13 17.94
C LYS A 645 17.24 27.08 18.39
N PRO A 646 17.09 27.31 19.72
CA PRO A 646 17.55 28.61 20.22
C PRO A 646 18.16 28.60 21.64
N ALA A 647 19.14 29.50 21.80
CA ALA A 647 19.45 30.37 22.94
C ALA A 647 19.27 29.91 24.43
N LYS A 648 20.43 29.89 25.12
CA LYS A 648 20.76 30.58 26.41
C LYS A 648 20.37 29.96 27.77
N ILE A 649 21.39 29.95 28.65
CA ILE A 649 21.43 30.17 30.12
C ILE A 649 21.89 28.96 30.98
N GLU A 650 22.81 29.31 31.88
CA GLU A 650 23.56 28.58 32.90
C GLU A 650 22.69 27.88 33.97
N VAL A 651 23.24 26.86 34.66
CA VAL A 651 23.45 26.79 36.14
C VAL A 651 23.88 25.39 36.61
N ALA A 652 24.95 25.41 37.43
CA ALA A 652 25.48 24.54 38.50
C ALA A 652 24.97 23.10 38.79
N GLU A 653 25.96 22.19 38.90
CA GLU A 653 26.34 21.19 39.97
C GLU A 653 25.27 20.48 40.86
N PRO A 654 25.67 19.44 41.65
CA PRO A 654 26.18 18.09 41.32
C PRO A 654 25.39 17.01 42.13
N ILE A 655 25.84 15.74 42.20
CA ILE A 655 25.90 14.88 43.43
C ILE A 655 25.97 13.35 43.15
N GLU A 656 27.02 12.77 43.72
CA GLU A 656 27.23 11.47 44.39
C GLU A 656 27.03 10.09 43.72
N THR A 657 28.19 9.46 43.57
CA THR A 657 28.54 8.04 43.80
C THR A 657 27.95 7.39 45.04
N LEU A 658 27.63 6.08 45.00
CA LEU A 658 27.94 5.13 46.08
C LEU A 658 28.18 3.70 45.56
N GLN A 659 29.19 3.07 46.17
CA GLN A 659 29.79 1.74 45.97
C GLN A 659 29.00 0.61 46.64
N THR A 660 29.31 -0.65 46.28
CA THR A 660 29.83 -1.79 47.12
C THR A 660 29.63 -3.12 46.35
N ASP A 661 30.67 -3.87 45.96
CA ASP A 661 31.40 -4.96 46.70
C ASP A 661 30.48 -6.11 47.19
N ALA A 662 30.80 -7.41 47.19
CA ALA A 662 31.85 -8.28 46.64
C ALA A 662 31.49 -9.77 46.99
N THR A 663 32.06 -10.77 46.28
CA THR A 663 32.39 -12.18 46.71
C THR A 663 31.27 -13.17 47.12
N GLU A 664 31.30 -14.51 46.96
CA GLU A 664 32.26 -15.59 46.59
C GLU A 664 31.42 -16.91 46.37
N VAL A 665 31.73 -17.80 45.39
CA VAL A 665 32.28 -19.19 45.53
C VAL A 665 31.35 -20.42 45.31
N ILE A 666 31.68 -21.17 44.23
CA ILE A 666 31.81 -22.64 44.00
C ILE A 666 30.60 -23.60 44.20
N SER A 667 30.28 -24.40 43.15
CA SER A 667 30.39 -25.89 43.11
C SER A 667 29.81 -26.53 41.82
N THR A 668 30.62 -27.32 41.13
CA THR A 668 30.26 -28.39 40.16
C THR A 668 29.85 -29.68 40.93
N PRO A 669 29.27 -30.78 40.34
CA PRO A 669 29.79 -31.53 39.18
C PRO A 669 28.75 -32.23 38.24
N ALA A 670 29.30 -33.00 37.29
CA ALA A 670 28.76 -33.63 36.07
C ALA A 670 27.82 -34.85 36.21
N ILE A 671 27.20 -35.30 35.08
CA ILE A 671 27.25 -36.68 34.48
C ILE A 671 26.21 -36.91 33.32
N VAL A 672 26.75 -37.34 32.15
CA VAL A 672 26.38 -38.44 31.21
C VAL A 672 25.11 -38.43 30.31
N GLN A 673 25.43 -38.49 29.00
CA GLN A 673 24.90 -39.23 27.82
C GLN A 673 23.41 -39.29 27.45
N LEU A 674 23.20 -39.01 26.17
CA LEU A 674 21.99 -39.27 25.38
C LEU A 674 22.31 -40.41 24.39
N ASP A 675 21.39 -41.34 24.24
CA ASP A 675 21.45 -42.46 23.30
C ASP A 675 20.14 -42.52 22.49
N THR A 676 20.18 -43.21 21.35
CA THR A 676 19.04 -43.78 20.57
C THR A 676 18.63 -43.05 19.27
N THR A 677 19.34 -43.42 18.18
CA THR A 677 18.89 -44.03 16.90
C THR A 677 17.62 -43.55 16.17
N LEU A 678 17.74 -43.41 14.84
CA LEU A 678 16.68 -43.73 13.87
C LEU A 678 17.25 -44.53 12.68
N GLU A 679 16.58 -45.65 12.40
CA GLU A 679 16.76 -46.59 11.28
C GLU A 679 16.06 -46.09 10.00
N THR A 680 16.64 -46.40 8.84
CA THR A 680 15.88 -46.75 7.63
C THR A 680 16.62 -47.83 6.83
N ASN A 681 16.07 -49.03 6.87
CA ASN A 681 16.21 -50.16 5.94
C ASN A 681 15.10 -49.99 4.86
N ASP A 682 15.08 -50.54 3.63
CA ASP A 682 15.67 -51.68 2.92
C ASP A 682 15.30 -51.44 1.42
N GLU A 683 16.01 -51.86 0.36
CA GLU A 683 16.08 -53.19 -0.31
C GLU A 683 16.37 -52.84 -1.82
N ASP A 684 17.04 -53.60 -2.71
CA ASP A 684 17.50 -54.97 -2.70
C ASP A 684 18.44 -55.29 -3.91
N SER A 685 19.24 -56.37 -3.77
CA SER A 685 19.62 -57.38 -4.80
C SER A 685 20.76 -57.11 -5.85
N ILE A 686 21.77 -57.97 -6.19
CA ILE A 686 22.14 -59.41 -5.98
C ILE A 686 23.66 -59.66 -6.34
N ILE A 687 24.50 -60.20 -5.40
CA ILE A 687 25.36 -61.44 -5.37
C ILE A 687 26.25 -61.88 -6.62
N PRO A 688 27.43 -62.59 -6.57
CA PRO A 688 28.51 -62.81 -5.55
C PRO A 688 30.03 -62.86 -6.01
N THR A 689 30.93 -62.70 -5.02
CA THR A 689 32.25 -63.38 -4.74
C THR A 689 33.53 -63.10 -5.56
N PRO A 690 34.76 -63.28 -4.98
CA PRO A 690 35.14 -63.68 -3.61
C PRO A 690 36.10 -62.70 -2.86
N ASN A 691 36.17 -62.92 -1.55
CA ASN A 691 37.11 -62.34 -0.59
C ASN A 691 38.57 -62.23 -1.06
N ILE A 692 39.11 -61.02 -0.97
CA ILE A 692 40.54 -60.77 -0.72
C ILE A 692 40.58 -60.02 0.61
N PRO A 693 41.33 -60.48 1.63
CA PRO A 693 41.49 -59.72 2.87
C PRO A 693 42.33 -58.48 2.57
N THR A 694 41.66 -57.36 2.31
CA THR A 694 42.31 -56.06 2.25
C THR A 694 42.39 -55.56 3.67
N VAL A 695 43.61 -55.46 4.21
CA VAL A 695 43.84 -54.84 5.52
C VAL A 695 43.43 -53.37 5.41
N VAL A 696 42.27 -53.05 5.98
CA VAL A 696 41.79 -51.68 6.15
C VAL A 696 42.55 -51.07 7.32
N TRP A 697 43.38 -50.07 7.05
CA TRP A 697 43.98 -49.23 8.08
C TRP A 697 43.05 -48.03 8.27
N ASN A 698 42.16 -48.09 9.27
CA ASN A 698 41.22 -47.02 9.56
C ASN A 698 41.90 -45.87 10.31
N ASP A 699 41.59 -44.66 9.87
CA ASP A 699 41.76 -43.40 10.60
C ASP A 699 40.93 -43.42 11.90
N GLY A 700 41.57 -43.08 13.02
CA GLY A 700 40.87 -42.82 14.27
C GLY A 700 41.62 -43.21 15.55
N VAL A 701 42.38 -42.25 16.09
CA VAL A 701 42.58 -42.00 17.54
C VAL A 701 43.28 -43.08 18.38
N ASN A 702 44.57 -42.88 18.68
CA ASN A 702 45.08 -42.49 20.01
C ASN A 702 46.61 -42.62 20.08
N ASP A 703 47.24 -41.60 20.67
CA ASP A 703 48.59 -41.65 21.23
C ASP A 703 48.69 -42.84 22.20
N VAL A 704 49.23 -43.95 21.70
CA VAL A 704 49.76 -45.02 22.53
C VAL A 704 51.19 -45.25 22.05
N GLU A 705 52.14 -44.64 22.76
CA GLU A 705 53.53 -45.07 22.75
C GLU A 705 53.56 -46.55 23.16
N THR A 706 53.55 -47.44 22.18
CA THR A 706 53.93 -48.83 22.41
C THR A 706 55.46 -48.84 22.46
N PRO A 707 56.08 -49.25 23.57
CA PRO A 707 57.52 -49.39 23.65
C PRO A 707 57.94 -50.40 22.58
N LEU A 708 58.84 -49.98 21.67
CA LEU A 708 59.51 -50.92 20.77
C LEU A 708 60.33 -51.87 21.64
N ASP A 709 59.85 -53.10 21.80
CA ASP A 709 60.70 -54.21 22.19
C ASP A 709 61.84 -54.30 21.17
N SER A 710 63.08 -54.30 21.68
CA SER A 710 64.33 -54.37 20.94
C SER A 710 64.41 -55.66 20.12
N ASP A 711 63.80 -55.65 18.94
CA ASP A 711 63.91 -56.73 17.96
C ASP A 711 65.16 -56.46 17.10
N ASP A 712 66.24 -57.25 17.30
CA ASP A 712 67.53 -57.15 16.59
C ASP A 712 67.43 -57.53 15.09
N SER A 713 66.22 -57.71 14.56
CA SER A 713 65.96 -58.00 13.16
C SER A 713 66.30 -56.78 12.28
N THR A 714 66.77 -57.02 11.05
CA THR A 714 67.08 -55.93 10.09
C THR A 714 65.87 -55.02 9.81
N TRP A 715 64.66 -55.57 9.95
CA TRP A 715 63.41 -54.81 9.87
C TRP A 715 63.20 -53.92 11.11
N GLY A 716 63.44 -54.44 12.32
CA GLY A 716 63.29 -53.68 13.58
C GLY A 716 64.20 -52.47 13.63
N VAL A 717 65.47 -52.62 13.25
CA VAL A 717 66.46 -51.53 13.19
C VAL A 717 66.04 -50.43 12.19
N LEU A 718 65.62 -50.82 10.98
CA LEU A 718 65.15 -49.87 9.97
C LEU A 718 63.87 -49.17 10.44
N ARG A 719 62.94 -49.91 11.05
CA ARG A 719 61.68 -49.37 11.56
C ARG A 719 61.92 -48.33 12.66
N GLN A 720 62.85 -48.59 13.57
CA GLN A 720 63.22 -47.65 14.63
C GLN A 720 63.89 -46.39 14.06
N LYS A 721 64.76 -46.53 13.05
CA LYS A 721 65.42 -45.41 12.36
C LYS A 721 64.42 -44.50 11.64
N ILE A 722 63.36 -45.09 11.08
CA ILE A 722 62.31 -44.34 10.40
C ILE A 722 61.36 -43.66 11.40
N GLY A 723 60.91 -44.36 12.45
CA GLY A 723 59.87 -43.89 13.39
C GLY A 723 58.44 -44.28 12.99
N ALA A 724 57.48 -44.29 13.92
CA ALA A 724 56.10 -44.79 13.76
C ALA A 724 55.01 -43.73 14.04
N PRO A 725 53.73 -43.94 13.65
CA PRO A 725 53.16 -44.61 12.47
C PRO A 725 52.72 -43.59 11.38
N LEU A 726 52.11 -44.08 10.28
CA LEU A 726 51.45 -43.19 9.29
C LEU A 726 50.41 -42.33 10.01
N SER A 727 50.55 -41.01 9.89
CA SER A 727 49.64 -40.02 10.44
C SER A 727 49.34 -39.02 9.33
N ALA A 728 48.17 -38.38 9.40
CA ALA A 728 47.81 -37.25 8.51
C ALA A 728 48.68 -35.99 8.74
N ALA A 729 49.73 -36.09 9.56
CA ALA A 729 50.66 -35.00 9.79
C ALA A 729 51.40 -34.63 8.48
N PRO A 730 51.66 -33.34 8.22
CA PRO A 730 52.36 -32.90 7.03
C PRO A 730 53.78 -33.50 7.05
N ARG A 731 54.05 -34.45 6.15
CA ARG A 731 55.37 -35.10 5.97
C ARG A 731 55.63 -35.31 4.49
N ASP A 732 56.88 -35.60 4.14
CA ASP A 732 57.24 -35.98 2.77
C ASP A 732 56.52 -37.28 2.38
N VAL A 733 55.76 -37.26 1.28
CA VAL A 733 55.06 -38.44 0.73
C VAL A 733 56.01 -39.62 0.52
N ARG A 734 57.29 -39.36 0.22
CA ARG A 734 58.32 -40.41 0.07
C ARG A 734 58.68 -41.09 1.38
N VAL A 735 58.70 -40.34 2.49
CA VAL A 735 58.92 -40.91 3.84
C VAL A 735 57.72 -41.78 4.22
N GLN A 736 56.50 -41.35 3.89
CA GLN A 736 55.30 -42.20 4.10
C GLN A 736 55.35 -43.46 3.24
N ARG A 737 55.76 -43.37 1.97
CA ARG A 737 55.94 -44.51 1.07
C ARG A 737 56.98 -45.50 1.61
N LEU A 738 58.10 -45.00 2.13
CA LEU A 738 59.15 -45.78 2.76
C LEU A 738 58.60 -46.58 3.95
N VAL A 739 57.83 -45.94 4.83
CA VAL A 739 57.19 -46.59 5.99
C VAL A 739 56.24 -47.71 5.53
N ARG A 740 55.40 -47.44 4.52
CA ARG A 740 54.44 -48.43 3.98
C ARG A 740 55.13 -49.64 3.34
N LEU A 741 56.20 -49.41 2.57
CA LEU A 741 56.99 -50.49 1.97
C LEU A 741 57.77 -51.29 3.02
N CYS A 742 58.25 -50.63 4.09
CA CYS A 742 58.89 -51.30 5.22
C CYS A 742 57.91 -52.22 5.96
N GLU A 743 56.64 -51.81 6.13
CA GLU A 743 55.60 -52.66 6.76
C GLU A 743 55.21 -53.87 5.90
N LEU A 744 55.20 -53.75 4.57
CA LEU A 744 54.94 -54.89 3.68
C LEU A 744 56.01 -56.00 3.81
N LEU A 745 57.22 -55.64 4.20
CA LEU A 745 58.37 -56.54 4.39
C LEU A 745 58.52 -57.02 5.85
N ARG A 746 57.47 -56.87 6.67
CA ARG A 746 57.47 -57.33 8.07
C ARG A 746 57.58 -58.87 8.12
N PRO A 747 58.51 -59.43 8.89
CA PRO A 747 58.64 -60.88 9.02
C PRO A 747 57.38 -61.47 9.68
N LYS A 748 56.76 -62.47 9.03
CA LYS A 748 55.51 -63.08 9.53
C LYS A 748 55.73 -64.07 10.68
N ASN A 749 56.89 -64.73 10.73
CA ASN A 749 57.23 -65.78 11.71
C ASN A 749 58.70 -65.71 12.19
N GLY A 750 59.36 -64.54 12.11
CA GLY A 750 60.77 -64.38 12.48
C GLY A 750 61.79 -64.88 11.44
N GLU A 751 61.36 -65.62 10.41
CA GLU A 751 62.19 -65.94 9.24
C GLU A 751 62.06 -64.85 8.17
N GLN A 752 63.20 -64.31 7.72
CA GLN A 752 63.29 -63.36 6.60
C GLN A 752 63.93 -64.06 5.40
N SER A 753 63.31 -63.96 4.22
CA SER A 753 63.93 -64.40 2.98
C SER A 753 65.15 -63.54 2.63
N GLU A 754 66.17 -64.11 1.98
CA GLU A 754 67.33 -63.36 1.49
C GLU A 754 66.93 -62.20 0.57
N SER A 755 65.85 -62.36 -0.20
CA SER A 755 65.28 -61.31 -1.04
C SER A 755 64.68 -60.16 -0.24
N GLU A 756 64.02 -60.45 0.89
CA GLU A 756 63.41 -59.45 1.78
C GLU A 756 64.49 -58.66 2.52
N VAL A 757 65.55 -59.32 3.00
CA VAL A 757 66.72 -58.66 3.62
C VAL A 757 67.41 -57.72 2.63
N ARG A 758 67.57 -58.14 1.37
CA ARG A 758 68.10 -57.27 0.30
C ARG A 758 67.21 -56.06 0.06
N LEU A 759 65.88 -56.19 0.07
CA LEU A 759 64.96 -55.07 -0.08
C LEU A 759 64.98 -54.13 1.14
N LEU A 760 65.08 -54.66 2.36
CA LEU A 760 65.23 -53.86 3.58
C LEU A 760 66.53 -53.05 3.58
N SER A 761 67.66 -53.64 3.17
CA SER A 761 68.92 -52.88 3.04
C SER A 761 68.87 -51.76 2.00
N ARG A 762 68.09 -51.95 0.92
CA ARG A 762 67.84 -50.91 -0.09
C ARG A 762 66.97 -49.78 0.48
N LEU A 763 65.91 -50.12 1.22
CA LEU A 763 65.08 -49.13 1.91
C LEU A 763 65.86 -48.38 2.99
N ASP A 764 66.76 -49.03 3.72
CA ASP A 764 67.62 -48.37 4.69
C ASP A 764 68.52 -47.30 4.04
N ARG A 765 69.10 -47.61 2.89
CA ARG A 765 69.86 -46.62 2.10
C ARG A 765 69.00 -45.44 1.65
N VAL A 766 67.76 -45.68 1.25
CA VAL A 766 66.80 -44.62 0.91
C VAL A 766 66.48 -43.77 2.14
N ALA A 767 66.26 -44.40 3.30
CA ALA A 767 65.99 -43.73 4.57
C ALA A 767 67.17 -42.81 4.95
N GLU A 768 68.41 -43.26 4.80
CA GLU A 768 69.61 -42.44 5.03
C GLU A 768 69.69 -41.23 4.10
N GLN A 769 69.38 -41.43 2.83
CA GLN A 769 69.41 -40.34 1.85
C GLN A 769 68.36 -39.28 2.17
N LEU A 770 67.13 -39.70 2.48
CA LEU A 770 66.05 -38.80 2.88
C LEU A 770 66.37 -38.11 4.22
N GLN A 771 66.96 -38.83 5.17
CA GLN A 771 67.37 -38.27 6.46
C GLN A 771 68.45 -37.21 6.27
N HIS A 772 69.51 -37.52 5.55
CA HIS A 772 70.60 -36.58 5.31
C HIS A 772 70.10 -35.31 4.61
N TRP A 773 69.21 -35.45 3.63
CA TRP A 773 68.60 -34.31 2.96
C TRP A 773 67.70 -33.48 3.89
N THR A 774 66.90 -34.14 4.72
CA THR A 774 65.99 -33.48 5.67
C THR A 774 66.77 -32.69 6.72
N ILE A 775 67.81 -33.31 7.30
CA ILE A 775 68.71 -32.70 8.27
C ILE A 775 69.37 -31.44 7.68
N GLN A 776 69.97 -31.54 6.48
CA GLN A 776 70.62 -30.38 5.84
C GLN A 776 69.67 -29.19 5.67
N ARG A 777 68.38 -29.44 5.34
CA ARG A 777 67.39 -28.38 5.18
C ARG A 777 66.90 -27.82 6.52
N LEU A 778 66.86 -28.62 7.59
CA LEU A 778 66.56 -28.14 8.94
C LEU A 778 67.70 -27.29 9.51
N GLU A 779 68.95 -27.71 9.32
CA GLU A 779 70.14 -26.98 9.78
C GLU A 779 70.22 -25.58 9.16
N ARG A 780 69.95 -25.46 7.85
CA ARG A 780 69.86 -24.17 7.15
C ARG A 780 68.74 -23.26 7.63
N ARG A 781 67.72 -23.85 8.27
CA ARG A 781 66.60 -23.12 8.88
C ARG A 781 66.79 -22.94 10.38
N HIS A 782 67.99 -23.23 10.91
CA HIS A 782 68.31 -23.19 12.34
C HIS A 782 67.32 -23.96 13.21
N CYS A 783 66.81 -25.08 12.69
CA CYS A 783 65.83 -25.92 13.37
C CYS A 783 66.51 -27.14 14.01
N PRO A 784 65.97 -27.67 15.13
CA PRO A 784 66.54 -28.82 15.80
C PRO A 784 66.44 -30.08 14.93
N VAL A 785 67.51 -30.87 14.96
CA VAL A 785 67.73 -32.06 14.12
C VAL A 785 67.41 -33.36 14.88
N GLU A 786 66.94 -33.25 16.12
CA GLU A 786 66.69 -34.39 17.02
C GLU A 786 65.47 -35.21 16.57
N GLY A 787 65.57 -36.54 16.72
CA GLY A 787 64.50 -37.51 16.43
C GLY A 787 64.81 -38.46 15.27
N ASN A 788 63.84 -39.31 14.94
CA ASN A 788 63.90 -40.23 13.80
C ASN A 788 63.57 -39.50 12.47
N LEU A 789 63.61 -40.22 11.34
CA LEU A 789 63.32 -39.64 10.03
C LEU A 789 61.91 -39.08 9.92
N ALA A 790 60.92 -39.76 10.47
CA ALA A 790 59.57 -39.26 10.46
C ALA A 790 59.50 -37.92 11.19
N ASP A 791 60.05 -37.80 12.40
CA ASP A 791 59.96 -36.61 13.25
C ASP A 791 60.64 -35.40 12.61
N THR A 792 61.85 -35.62 12.07
CA THR A 792 62.60 -34.58 11.36
C THR A 792 61.89 -34.20 10.04
N SER A 793 61.27 -35.14 9.34
CA SER A 793 60.48 -34.85 8.13
C SER A 793 59.23 -34.02 8.42
N LYS A 794 58.52 -34.33 9.51
CA LYS A 794 57.36 -33.54 9.98
C LYS A 794 57.77 -32.11 10.32
N ARG A 795 58.83 -31.97 11.12
CA ARG A 795 59.36 -30.66 11.51
C ARG A 795 59.81 -29.84 10.30
N LEU A 796 60.42 -30.49 9.30
CA LEU A 796 60.80 -29.81 8.07
C LEU A 796 59.58 -29.35 7.27
N ALA A 797 58.53 -30.17 7.19
CA ALA A 797 57.29 -29.79 6.50
C ALA A 797 56.61 -28.58 7.17
N GLU A 798 56.46 -28.60 8.50
CA GLU A 798 55.94 -27.46 9.28
C GLU A 798 56.78 -26.19 9.07
N LYS A 799 58.12 -26.33 9.05
CA LYS A 799 59.02 -25.20 8.81
C LYS A 799 59.06 -24.72 7.36
N LEU A 800 58.70 -25.57 6.41
CA LEU A 800 58.53 -25.18 5.01
C LEU A 800 57.23 -24.41 4.78
N ASP A 801 56.21 -24.62 5.61
CA ASP A 801 55.00 -23.79 5.61
C ASP A 801 55.30 -22.37 6.12
N GLU A 802 56.19 -22.23 7.09
CA GLU A 802 56.64 -20.93 7.62
C GLU A 802 57.68 -20.23 6.72
N ILE A 803 58.65 -20.98 6.19
CA ILE A 803 59.79 -20.45 5.43
C ILE A 803 59.99 -21.30 4.16
N PRO A 804 59.44 -20.89 3.00
CA PRO A 804 59.77 -21.51 1.73
C PRO A 804 61.26 -21.27 1.47
N GLY A 805 61.99 -22.34 1.19
CA GLY A 805 63.39 -22.20 0.77
C GLY A 805 63.48 -22.41 -0.73
N PRO A 806 64.43 -21.74 -1.41
CA PRO A 806 64.55 -21.81 -2.86
C PRO A 806 64.73 -23.26 -3.35
N GLY A 807 64.09 -23.57 -4.48
CA GLY A 807 64.15 -24.87 -5.16
C GLY A 807 63.06 -25.89 -4.79
N PHE A 808 63.21 -27.12 -5.30
CA PHE A 808 62.21 -28.21 -5.33
C PHE A 808 61.28 -28.26 -4.09
N ASN A 809 59.98 -27.99 -4.34
CA ASN A 809 58.93 -28.12 -3.35
C ASN A 809 58.80 -29.57 -2.88
N LEU A 810 58.72 -29.76 -1.56
CA LEU A 810 58.52 -31.07 -0.96
C LEU A 810 57.10 -31.55 -1.33
N PRO A 811 56.91 -32.75 -1.90
CA PRO A 811 55.57 -33.32 -2.03
C PRO A 811 55.03 -33.62 -0.63
N ARG A 812 54.10 -32.78 -0.18
CA ARG A 812 53.39 -32.90 1.11
C ARG A 812 51.98 -33.41 0.83
N GLY A 813 51.55 -34.43 1.55
CA GLY A 813 50.23 -35.07 1.35
C GLY A 813 50.21 -36.50 1.89
N ILE A 814 49.10 -37.21 1.70
CA ILE A 814 48.97 -38.62 2.06
C ILE A 814 49.44 -39.48 0.87
N ASP A 815 50.21 -40.53 1.12
CA ASP A 815 50.53 -41.51 0.07
C ASP A 815 49.32 -42.37 -0.29
N ASP A 816 48.56 -41.97 -1.32
CA ASP A 816 47.38 -42.72 -1.80
C ASP A 816 47.71 -43.78 -2.86
N VAL A 817 48.99 -43.95 -3.21
CA VAL A 817 49.40 -44.90 -4.25
C VAL A 817 49.17 -46.33 -3.77
N LYS A 818 48.43 -47.13 -4.55
CA LYS A 818 48.15 -48.55 -4.21
C LYS A 818 49.45 -49.33 -3.95
N LEU A 819 49.45 -50.12 -2.89
CA LEU A 819 50.57 -51.00 -2.52
C LEU A 819 50.45 -52.35 -3.23
N PRO A 820 51.58 -53.00 -3.56
CA PRO A 820 51.59 -54.39 -4.03
C PRO A 820 51.02 -55.37 -3.00
N ASN A 821 50.61 -56.55 -3.45
CA ASN A 821 50.16 -57.63 -2.57
C ASN A 821 51.29 -58.15 -1.67
N VAL A 822 50.94 -58.54 -0.45
CA VAL A 822 51.89 -59.09 0.53
C VAL A 822 52.49 -60.40 0.01
N GLY A 823 53.80 -60.42 -0.22
CA GLY A 823 54.55 -61.58 -0.72
C GLY A 823 54.90 -61.54 -2.22
N ASP A 824 54.43 -60.54 -2.97
CA ASP A 824 54.85 -60.30 -4.36
C ASP A 824 56.18 -59.52 -4.38
N ILE A 825 57.28 -60.26 -4.25
CA ILE A 825 58.63 -59.69 -4.14
C ILE A 825 59.03 -58.89 -5.39
N ASP A 826 58.58 -59.28 -6.58
CA ASP A 826 58.92 -58.58 -7.83
C ASP A 826 58.20 -57.22 -7.93
N ALA A 827 56.91 -57.18 -7.58
CA ALA A 827 56.16 -55.92 -7.54
C ALA A 827 56.66 -54.98 -6.43
N ILE A 828 57.04 -55.50 -5.26
CA ILE A 828 57.67 -54.72 -4.19
C ILE A 828 59.03 -54.18 -4.65
N THR A 829 59.83 -54.99 -5.34
CA THR A 829 61.14 -54.59 -5.89
C THR A 829 61.03 -53.40 -6.84
N GLU A 830 60.01 -53.37 -7.69
CA GLU A 830 59.74 -52.24 -8.59
C GLU A 830 59.30 -50.97 -7.85
N GLN A 831 58.48 -51.10 -6.80
CA GLN A 831 58.10 -49.95 -5.96
C GLN A 831 59.29 -49.37 -5.18
N VAL A 832 60.17 -50.24 -4.65
CA VAL A 832 61.43 -49.81 -4.02
C VAL A 832 62.32 -49.10 -5.04
N ARG A 833 62.42 -49.62 -6.27
CA ARG A 833 63.19 -48.96 -7.36
C ARG A 833 62.64 -47.57 -7.69
N ARG A 834 61.31 -47.40 -7.74
CA ARG A 834 60.68 -46.09 -7.98
C ARG A 834 60.96 -45.13 -6.83
N LEU A 835 60.88 -45.59 -5.59
CA LEU A 835 61.20 -44.78 -4.41
C LEU A 835 62.69 -44.38 -4.38
N GLU A 836 63.60 -45.30 -4.75
CA GLU A 836 65.03 -44.99 -4.91
C GLU A 836 65.28 -43.92 -5.98
N ALA A 837 64.53 -43.95 -7.09
CA ALA A 837 64.65 -42.95 -8.13
C ALA A 837 64.18 -41.57 -7.66
N THR A 838 63.11 -41.49 -6.86
CA THR A 838 62.58 -40.23 -6.33
C THR A 838 63.33 -39.71 -5.10
N ALA A 839 64.09 -40.58 -4.40
CA ALA A 839 64.95 -40.20 -3.28
C ALA A 839 66.32 -39.65 -3.72
N LYS A 840 66.72 -39.87 -4.98
CA LYS A 840 67.90 -39.24 -5.60
C LYS A 840 67.63 -37.76 -5.89
N LEU A 841 67.64 -36.96 -4.83
CA LEU A 841 67.57 -35.51 -4.93
C LEU A 841 68.95 -34.98 -5.33
N PRO A 842 69.03 -33.94 -6.18
CA PRO A 842 70.24 -33.13 -6.23
C PRO A 842 70.51 -32.64 -4.80
N LEU A 843 71.68 -32.98 -4.26
CA LEU A 843 72.14 -32.45 -2.98
C LEU A 843 71.98 -30.93 -3.06
N ALA A 844 71.44 -30.32 -2.00
CA ALA A 844 71.24 -28.88 -1.92
C ALA A 844 72.57 -28.12 -1.83
N ARG A 845 73.65 -28.56 -2.49
CA ARG A 845 74.77 -27.68 -2.78
C ARG A 845 74.23 -26.59 -3.70
N MET A 846 74.08 -25.38 -3.14
CA MET A 846 74.54 -24.20 -3.87
C MET A 846 75.86 -24.64 -4.51
N LYS A 847 75.98 -24.62 -5.83
CA LYS A 847 77.29 -24.78 -6.46
C LYS A 847 78.15 -23.71 -5.82
N ASP A 848 79.03 -24.10 -4.89
CA ASP A 848 80.10 -23.23 -4.45
C ASP A 848 80.76 -22.74 -5.73
N VAL A 849 80.65 -21.43 -5.96
CA VAL A 849 81.32 -20.75 -7.05
C VAL A 849 82.78 -21.19 -6.97
N ALA A 850 83.20 -21.99 -7.94
CA ALA A 850 84.58 -22.34 -8.08
C ALA A 850 85.35 -21.01 -8.19
N ASN A 851 86.19 -20.75 -7.20
CA ASN A 851 87.24 -19.74 -7.27
C ASN A 851 88.04 -20.01 -8.54
N VAL A 852 87.76 -19.25 -9.60
CA VAL A 852 88.71 -19.04 -10.69
C VAL A 852 89.76 -18.09 -10.14
N ASN A 853 90.82 -18.67 -9.57
CA ASN A 853 92.17 -18.14 -9.53
C ASN A 853 93.14 -19.28 -9.16
N ALA A 854 93.34 -20.19 -10.12
CA ALA A 854 94.59 -20.91 -10.41
C ALA A 854 94.37 -21.81 -11.64
#